data_AF-A0A535NR41-F1
#
_entry.id   AF-A0A535NR41-F1
#
_cell.length_a   1.000
_cell.length_b   1.000
_cell.length_c   1.000
_cell.angle_alpha   90.00
_cell.angle_beta   90.00
_cell.angle_gamma   90.00
#
_symmetry.space_group_name_H-M   'P 1'
#
loop_
_entity.id
_entity.type
_entity.pdbx_description
1 polymer ?
#
loop_
_entity_poly.entity_id
_entity_poly.type
_entity_poly.pdbx_seq_one_letter_code
_entity_poly.pdbx_strand_id
1 'polypeptide(L)'
;MQVPFFWNDVVNSLAVRVSRPDGVHRHGHRRADGAAQRARDPDLPAARFRQPGRQPARRDRLLPRCRAALHGVDAPRVRAQHPARPRRGGDGRRRVTGGRVHAHRLPAGRSGPGRHCDLRVHPGLERVHHRLRPLEQLVEADADDLARVLHHPARHRLGRSHGRRHPHQPARCGVLPPRAEARHRRADRRRGEGVTRSVEQAALRCLLPGFIGTEAPAWVLRRAAEGLGGVCLYARNITSPEQLASLCRQLHAENPGLIISTDEEGGDVTRLEAATGSSYPGNLALGAAGDLDLTRSVARAIGLELARAGVDLDLAPDADVNSNASNPVIGVRSFGSEPGAVAAQTAAWVEGLQSAGVAACVKHFPGHGDTSVDSHIALPVVGADPRAGALQPFEAAIAAGVHAVMSAHVVVPSMDADRPATISGTIMTGLLRDGRPAGLGFGGLLITDGLEMKAIPDVAEGAVQALVAGCDLLCIGGGLADEDIVAELHRAIVAAVSADRLHEAADRIDALAKWRAAQPAQTEAPDREAGLAAARKALRVDGNVRVGDDVVVVQLSPHSSMASGVIPWGVAEPLARRGARVTKLEHRDGTIDLESIVHKAAGRSLVLTVRNLHRHEWQQQAAAALLEARPDAVVVEMGLPACRPPGASAYIATSGAARVCAVAAAEVMRP
;
A
#
# COMPACT_ATOMS: atom_id res chain seq x y z
N MET A 1 -51.84 -27.16 47.39
CA MET A 1 -50.50 -26.83 46.84
C MET A 1 -50.48 -27.32 45.40
N GLN A 2 -50.61 -26.41 44.44
CA GLN A 2 -50.84 -26.71 43.03
C GLN A 2 -50.25 -25.57 42.18
N VAL A 3 -49.52 -25.97 41.12
CA VAL A 3 -49.44 -25.48 39.71
C VAL A 3 -49.77 -24.00 39.34
N PRO A 4 -49.30 -23.50 38.18
CA PRO A 4 -48.91 -22.09 38.02
C PRO A 4 -50.02 -21.18 37.48
N PHE A 5 -49.80 -19.86 37.56
CA PHE A 5 -50.68 -18.84 36.99
C PHE A 5 -50.01 -18.04 35.87
N PHE A 6 -50.87 -17.46 35.03
CA PHE A 6 -50.65 -17.07 33.63
C PHE A 6 -51.62 -15.90 33.32
N TRP A 7 -51.35 -15.07 32.28
CA TRP A 7 -52.18 -13.95 31.76
C TRP A 7 -52.19 -12.65 32.59
N ASN A 8 -52.08 -11.44 31.99
CA ASN A 8 -53.06 -10.85 31.06
C ASN A 8 -52.49 -9.75 30.11
N ASP A 9 -53.24 -9.46 29.03
CA ASP A 9 -53.00 -8.43 28.00
C ASP A 9 -53.27 -6.96 28.46
N VAL A 10 -52.74 -5.97 27.71
CA VAL A 10 -53.53 -4.87 27.06
C VAL A 10 -52.73 -4.23 25.89
N VAL A 11 -53.24 -4.43 24.66
CA VAL A 11 -53.40 -3.49 23.52
C VAL A 11 -52.63 -2.14 23.51
N ASN A 12 -51.79 -1.91 22.49
CA ASN A 12 -52.11 -0.87 21.47
C ASN A 12 -51.35 -1.01 20.14
N SER A 13 -51.96 -0.50 19.07
CA SER A 13 -51.53 -0.66 17.67
C SER A 13 -50.93 0.63 17.09
N LEU A 14 -50.00 0.50 16.14
CA LEU A 14 -49.82 1.47 15.04
C LEU A 14 -48.96 0.88 13.91
N ALA A 15 -49.63 0.40 12.86
CA ALA A 15 -49.00 0.05 11.60
C ALA A 15 -49.15 1.22 10.61
N VAL A 16 -48.02 1.78 10.14
CA VAL A 16 -48.03 2.84 9.12
C VAL A 16 -48.00 2.19 7.73
N ARG A 17 -49.03 2.46 6.92
CA ARG A 17 -49.07 2.09 5.50
C ARG A 17 -48.22 3.07 4.69
N VAL A 18 -47.40 2.55 3.77
CA VAL A 18 -46.81 3.35 2.69
C VAL A 18 -47.59 3.10 1.40
N SER A 19 -48.08 4.18 0.79
CA SER A 19 -49.00 4.13 -0.35
C SER A 19 -48.31 3.84 -1.68
N ARG A 20 -49.00 3.11 -2.57
CA ARG A 20 -48.68 3.06 -4.00
C ARG A 20 -49.17 4.34 -4.69
N PRO A 21 -48.47 4.86 -5.72
CA PRO A 21 -49.01 5.85 -6.65
C PRO A 21 -49.78 5.17 -7.80
N ASP A 22 -51.00 5.64 -8.05
CA ASP A 22 -51.79 5.32 -9.25
C ASP A 22 -51.57 6.36 -10.37
N GLY A 23 -51.95 6.01 -11.60
CA GLY A 23 -52.71 6.97 -12.43
C GLY A 23 -51.98 7.88 -13.42
N VAL A 24 -51.49 7.27 -14.51
CA VAL A 24 -51.43 7.78 -15.91
C VAL A 24 -52.15 9.12 -16.21
N HIS A 25 -51.47 10.00 -16.97
CA HIS A 25 -52.11 10.80 -18.04
C HIS A 25 -51.27 10.79 -19.34
N ARG A 26 -51.95 10.80 -20.50
CA ARG A 26 -51.36 10.63 -21.84
C ARG A 26 -51.37 11.92 -22.67
N HIS A 27 -50.32 12.13 -23.45
CA HIS A 27 -50.32 12.63 -24.85
C HIS A 27 -49.08 12.04 -25.55
N GLY A 28 -49.04 11.64 -26.83
CA GLY A 28 -50.07 11.48 -27.87
C GLY A 28 -49.46 10.75 -29.09
N HIS A 29 -50.31 10.12 -29.90
CA HIS A 29 -50.06 9.39 -31.18
C HIS A 29 -48.73 9.71 -31.94
N ARG A 30 -48.00 8.72 -32.48
CA ARG A 30 -48.41 7.91 -33.66
C ARG A 30 -47.60 6.59 -33.78
N ARG A 31 -48.26 5.52 -34.25
CA ARG A 31 -47.63 4.38 -34.96
C ARG A 31 -47.81 4.58 -36.46
N ALA A 32 -46.90 4.01 -37.26
CA ALA A 32 -47.23 3.33 -38.50
C ALA A 32 -46.08 2.38 -38.90
N ASP A 33 -46.44 1.17 -39.34
CA ASP A 33 -45.54 0.16 -39.90
C ASP A 33 -45.18 0.46 -41.36
N GLY A 34 -44.19 -0.23 -41.94
CA GLY A 34 -43.96 -0.20 -43.39
C GLY A 34 -42.64 -0.81 -43.86
N ALA A 35 -42.70 -1.91 -44.62
CA ALA A 35 -41.54 -2.61 -45.17
C ALA A 35 -41.43 -2.48 -46.70
N ALA A 36 -40.21 -2.34 -47.23
CA ALA A 36 -39.80 -2.60 -48.63
C ALA A 36 -38.26 -2.68 -48.69
N GLN A 37 -37.61 -3.82 -48.99
CA GLN A 37 -37.35 -4.43 -50.32
C GLN A 37 -36.18 -3.83 -51.16
N ARG A 38 -35.00 -4.46 -50.98
CA ARG A 38 -33.98 -4.93 -51.98
C ARG A 38 -33.47 -4.03 -53.13
N ALA A 39 -32.14 -3.82 -53.12
CA ALA A 39 -31.15 -4.18 -54.17
C ALA A 39 -29.75 -4.24 -53.48
N ARG A 40 -28.90 -5.29 -53.58
CA ARG A 40 -27.97 -5.68 -54.67
C ARG A 40 -27.08 -4.51 -55.14
N ASP A 41 -25.74 -4.62 -55.28
CA ASP A 41 -24.88 -5.82 -55.42
C ASP A 41 -23.43 -5.59 -54.83
N PRO A 42 -22.31 -6.26 -55.21
CA PRO A 42 -21.54 -7.06 -54.25
C PRO A 42 -20.09 -6.62 -54.00
N ASP A 43 -19.46 -7.17 -52.94
CA ASP A 43 -18.18 -7.87 -53.09
C ASP A 43 -17.85 -8.78 -51.88
N LEU A 44 -17.27 -9.94 -52.16
CA LEU A 44 -16.95 -11.05 -51.24
C LEU A 44 -15.55 -11.58 -51.64
N PRO A 45 -14.72 -12.15 -50.73
CA PRO A 45 -15.10 -13.41 -50.09
C PRO A 45 -14.62 -13.64 -48.63
N ALA A 46 -15.44 -14.39 -47.90
CA ALA A 46 -15.09 -14.96 -46.60
C ALA A 46 -14.19 -16.21 -46.72
N ALA A 47 -13.26 -16.37 -45.76
CA ALA A 47 -12.47 -17.59 -45.61
C ALA A 47 -13.25 -18.71 -44.93
N ARG A 48 -12.95 -19.97 -45.27
CA ARG A 48 -13.79 -21.15 -44.97
C ARG A 48 -13.51 -21.78 -43.61
N PHE A 49 -14.57 -22.23 -42.94
CA PHE A 49 -14.49 -23.27 -41.92
C PHE A 49 -13.96 -24.59 -42.49
N ARG A 50 -13.18 -25.33 -41.68
CA ARG A 50 -12.88 -26.76 -41.85
C ARG A 50 -13.09 -27.48 -40.52
N GLN A 51 -13.55 -28.73 -40.60
CA GLN A 51 -13.75 -29.63 -39.46
C GLN A 51 -13.19 -31.04 -39.81
N PRO A 52 -13.08 -31.99 -38.86
CA PRO A 52 -11.76 -32.47 -38.42
C PRO A 52 -11.39 -33.89 -38.90
N GLY A 53 -10.13 -34.29 -38.71
CA GLY A 53 -9.70 -35.66 -39.03
C GLY A 53 -8.34 -36.11 -38.49
N ARG A 54 -8.40 -37.11 -37.59
CA ARG A 54 -7.39 -38.16 -37.26
C ARG A 54 -6.12 -37.82 -36.45
N GLN A 55 -5.87 -38.70 -35.48
CA GLN A 55 -4.64 -38.87 -34.69
C GLN A 55 -3.48 -39.40 -35.56
N PRO A 56 -2.22 -39.37 -35.06
CA PRO A 56 -1.70 -40.61 -34.46
C PRO A 56 -0.78 -40.47 -33.23
N ALA A 57 -0.83 -41.51 -32.38
CA ALA A 57 0.26 -42.15 -31.62
C ALA A 57 1.15 -41.40 -30.58
N ARG A 58 1.51 -42.16 -29.53
CA ARG A 58 2.32 -41.77 -28.36
C ARG A 58 3.83 -41.97 -28.59
N ARG A 59 4.67 -41.15 -27.93
CA ARG A 59 5.82 -41.54 -27.07
C ARG A 59 6.47 -40.24 -26.51
N ASP A 60 6.38 -39.92 -25.22
CA ASP A 60 7.02 -40.47 -23.99
C ASP A 60 8.29 -39.71 -23.58
N ARG A 61 8.24 -39.09 -22.37
CA ARG A 61 9.34 -38.65 -21.47
C ARG A 61 10.40 -37.66 -21.95
N LEU A 62 10.48 -36.53 -21.24
CA LEU A 62 11.46 -36.35 -20.15
C LEU A 62 11.06 -35.16 -19.24
N LEU A 63 11.04 -35.40 -17.92
CA LEU A 63 10.86 -34.38 -16.87
C LEU A 63 12.21 -34.14 -16.17
N PRO A 64 12.46 -32.92 -15.67
CA PRO A 64 13.24 -32.73 -14.46
C PRO A 64 12.32 -32.41 -13.27
N ARG A 65 12.39 -33.24 -12.22
CA ARG A 65 11.87 -32.90 -10.89
C ARG A 65 12.97 -32.17 -10.13
N CYS A 66 12.64 -31.08 -9.43
CA CYS A 66 13.51 -30.50 -8.41
C CYS A 66 12.88 -30.67 -7.02
N ARG A 67 13.60 -31.33 -6.12
CA ARG A 67 13.38 -31.33 -4.66
C ARG A 67 14.55 -30.59 -4.01
N ALA A 68 14.32 -29.95 -2.88
CA ALA A 68 15.36 -29.49 -1.95
C ALA A 68 16.08 -30.71 -1.30
N ALA A 69 17.22 -30.60 -0.59
CA ALA A 69 17.89 -29.43 -0.02
C ALA A 69 19.40 -29.70 0.28
N LEU A 70 20.07 -28.70 0.86
CA LEU A 70 21.26 -28.75 1.74
C LEU A 70 22.69 -28.80 1.16
N HIS A 71 23.61 -28.32 2.01
CA HIS A 71 24.95 -27.77 1.73
C HIS A 71 26.04 -28.75 1.29
N GLY A 72 27.05 -28.22 0.58
CA GLY A 72 28.37 -28.83 0.42
C GLY A 72 29.33 -27.88 -0.33
N VAL A 73 30.43 -27.47 0.31
CA VAL A 73 31.46 -26.59 -0.27
C VAL A 73 32.57 -27.45 -0.88
N ASP A 74 32.96 -27.21 -2.14
CA ASP A 74 34.36 -27.02 -2.55
C ASP A 74 34.55 -26.86 -4.08
N ALA A 75 35.52 -26.02 -4.43
CA ALA A 75 36.18 -25.96 -5.75
C ALA A 75 37.54 -26.73 -5.65
N PRO A 76 38.33 -27.00 -6.73
CA PRO A 76 38.31 -26.37 -8.05
C PRO A 76 38.61 -27.29 -9.27
N ARG A 77 38.54 -26.73 -10.50
CA ARG A 77 39.65 -26.77 -11.49
C ARG A 77 39.36 -25.96 -12.76
N VAL A 78 40.40 -25.29 -13.25
CA VAL A 78 40.42 -24.50 -14.50
C VAL A 78 41.01 -25.33 -15.64
N ARG A 79 40.46 -25.24 -16.85
CA ARG A 79 41.25 -25.27 -18.09
C ARG A 79 40.56 -24.56 -19.25
N ALA A 80 41.37 -23.80 -19.98
CA ALA A 80 41.04 -22.84 -21.02
C ALA A 80 40.31 -23.39 -22.26
N GLN A 81 39.64 -22.48 -23.00
CA GLN A 81 40.02 -22.17 -24.39
C GLN A 81 39.42 -20.83 -24.86
N HIS A 82 40.20 -20.07 -25.63
CA HIS A 82 39.83 -18.84 -26.35
C HIS A 82 40.14 -19.08 -27.83
N PRO A 83 39.32 -18.59 -28.78
CA PRO A 83 39.59 -17.33 -29.49
C PRO A 83 38.34 -16.42 -29.45
N ALA A 84 38.16 -15.35 -30.26
CA ALA A 84 39.05 -14.22 -30.58
C ALA A 84 38.19 -13.04 -31.12
N ARG A 85 38.78 -11.85 -31.25
CA ARG A 85 38.25 -10.69 -32.00
C ARG A 85 39.43 -9.91 -32.64
N PRO A 86 39.29 -9.33 -33.84
CA PRO A 86 40.11 -8.20 -34.30
C PRO A 86 39.41 -6.86 -33.92
N ARG A 87 40.05 -5.93 -33.19
CA ARG A 87 41.11 -4.95 -33.57
C ARG A 87 40.62 -3.69 -34.31
N ARG A 88 40.56 -2.58 -33.56
CA ARG A 88 40.96 -1.17 -33.82
C ARG A 88 40.81 -0.43 -32.47
N GLY A 89 41.63 0.53 -32.04
CA GLY A 89 42.83 1.13 -32.63
C GLY A 89 42.87 2.64 -32.35
N GLY A 90 43.54 3.09 -31.29
CA GLY A 90 43.69 4.51 -30.90
C GLY A 90 44.57 4.66 -29.65
N ASP A 91 45.65 5.45 -29.75
CA ASP A 91 46.74 5.53 -28.75
C ASP A 91 46.69 6.88 -27.98
N GLY A 92 47.18 6.91 -26.73
CA GLY A 92 47.05 8.07 -25.84
C GLY A 92 47.86 7.93 -24.54
N ARG A 93 49.17 8.22 -24.60
CA ARG A 93 50.14 7.88 -23.56
C ARG A 93 50.28 8.94 -22.45
N ARG A 94 50.46 8.47 -21.20
CA ARG A 94 51.55 8.93 -20.30
C ARG A 94 52.00 7.80 -19.35
N ARG A 95 53.31 7.72 -19.12
CA ARG A 95 53.97 6.81 -18.15
C ARG A 95 54.04 7.49 -16.77
N VAL A 96 54.26 6.80 -15.65
CA VAL A 96 55.60 6.39 -15.14
C VAL A 96 55.46 5.36 -13.99
N THR A 97 56.47 4.48 -13.88
CA THR A 97 56.84 3.48 -12.84
C THR A 97 56.12 3.44 -11.48
N GLY A 98 55.98 2.31 -10.77
CA GLY A 98 56.57 0.97 -10.97
C GLY A 98 57.30 0.48 -9.70
N GLY A 99 56.74 -0.53 -9.02
CA GLY A 99 57.32 -1.17 -7.83
C GLY A 99 56.79 -2.60 -7.67
N ARG A 100 57.66 -3.55 -7.27
CA ARG A 100 57.38 -5.00 -7.29
C ARG A 100 57.43 -5.61 -5.89
N VAL A 101 56.44 -6.47 -5.62
CA VAL A 101 56.55 -7.80 -4.96
C VAL A 101 57.12 -7.86 -3.54
N HIS A 102 56.33 -8.35 -2.58
CA HIS A 102 56.54 -9.67 -1.96
C HIS A 102 55.33 -10.12 -1.11
N ALA A 103 55.06 -11.42 -1.12
CA ALA A 103 54.07 -12.06 -0.25
C ALA A 103 54.77 -13.10 0.64
N HIS A 104 54.46 -13.10 1.94
CA HIS A 104 54.84 -14.13 2.90
C HIS A 104 53.56 -14.54 3.66
N ARG A 105 53.09 -15.79 3.51
CA ARG A 105 53.47 -16.99 4.29
C ARG A 105 53.17 -16.87 5.78
N LEU A 106 52.05 -17.48 6.18
CA LEU A 106 51.76 -17.92 7.55
C LEU A 106 52.76 -18.99 8.03
N PRO A 107 53.16 -18.98 9.30
CA PRO A 107 53.62 -20.16 10.01
C PRO A 107 52.50 -20.77 10.86
N ALA A 108 52.42 -22.10 10.92
CA ALA A 108 51.57 -22.84 11.85
C ALA A 108 52.32 -23.14 13.16
N GLY A 109 51.62 -23.33 14.29
CA GLY A 109 52.23 -24.06 15.40
C GLY A 109 51.66 -23.90 16.82
N ARG A 110 50.81 -24.87 17.20
CA ARG A 110 50.71 -25.50 18.54
C ARG A 110 49.95 -24.79 19.67
N SER A 111 49.65 -25.63 20.67
CA SER A 111 48.44 -25.63 21.49
C SER A 111 48.71 -25.79 22.99
N GLY A 112 47.89 -25.13 23.82
CA GLY A 112 47.60 -25.46 25.22
C GLY A 112 48.43 -24.73 26.29
N PRO A 113 48.07 -24.83 27.59
CA PRO A 113 46.75 -25.16 28.17
C PRO A 113 46.12 -23.95 28.93
N GLY A 114 44.85 -24.06 29.33
CA GLY A 114 44.07 -22.93 29.87
C GLY A 114 44.32 -22.56 31.34
N ARG A 115 43.71 -21.45 31.77
CA ARG A 115 43.39 -21.08 33.17
C ARG A 115 42.10 -20.25 33.20
N HIS A 116 41.36 -20.37 34.30
CA HIS A 116 40.08 -19.70 34.54
C HIS A 116 40.24 -18.19 34.77
N CYS A 117 39.19 -17.43 34.47
CA CYS A 117 39.00 -16.07 35.00
C CYS A 117 37.71 -16.05 35.83
N ASP A 118 37.83 -15.75 37.11
CA ASP A 118 36.71 -15.74 38.06
C ASP A 118 35.80 -14.52 37.84
N LEU A 119 34.51 -14.77 37.57
CA LEU A 119 33.48 -13.73 37.65
C LEU A 119 32.84 -13.78 39.04
N ARG A 120 33.11 -12.78 39.88
CA ARG A 120 32.54 -12.72 41.24
C ARG A 120 31.07 -12.29 41.21
N VAL A 121 30.19 -13.16 41.69
CA VAL A 121 28.78 -12.85 41.96
C VAL A 121 28.64 -12.30 43.37
N HIS A 122 27.98 -11.16 43.55
CA HIS A 122 27.61 -10.62 44.87
C HIS A 122 26.19 -11.10 45.27
N PRO A 123 26.02 -11.75 46.43
CA PRO A 123 24.71 -12.15 46.95
C PRO A 123 24.15 -11.14 47.98
N GLY A 124 22.82 -10.95 47.97
CA GLY A 124 22.09 -10.10 48.92
C GLY A 124 20.96 -9.33 48.24
N LEU A 125 19.84 -9.98 47.90
CA LEU A 125 18.60 -10.02 48.71
C LEU A 125 17.90 -8.66 48.87
N GLU A 126 16.76 -8.51 48.19
CA GLU A 126 15.48 -8.40 48.89
C GLU A 126 14.33 -8.94 48.04
N ARG A 127 13.36 -9.59 48.68
CA ARG A 127 12.14 -10.14 48.03
C ARG A 127 10.95 -9.27 48.43
N VAL A 128 10.18 -8.79 47.46
CA VAL A 128 8.82 -8.29 47.72
C VAL A 128 7.84 -9.12 46.90
N HIS A 129 6.96 -9.84 47.60
CA HIS A 129 5.80 -10.48 46.97
C HIS A 129 4.67 -9.46 46.86
N HIS A 130 4.16 -9.22 45.64
CA HIS A 130 2.79 -8.74 45.48
C HIS A 130 1.98 -9.69 44.61
N ARG A 131 0.75 -9.96 45.06
CA ARG A 131 -0.17 -10.94 44.48
C ARG A 131 -0.66 -10.46 43.13
N LEU A 132 -0.71 -11.38 42.16
CA LEU A 132 -1.48 -11.23 40.94
C LEU A 132 -2.94 -10.91 41.29
N ARG A 133 -3.47 -9.80 40.78
CA ARG A 133 -4.89 -9.68 40.44
C ARG A 133 -5.02 -9.90 38.93
N PRO A 134 -6.07 -10.57 38.43
CA PRO A 134 -6.38 -10.56 37.01
C PRO A 134 -6.60 -9.12 36.55
N LEU A 135 -6.04 -8.75 35.40
CA LEU A 135 -6.50 -7.59 34.66
C LEU A 135 -7.82 -7.98 34.00
N GLU A 136 -8.89 -7.28 34.37
CA GLU A 136 -10.19 -7.43 33.74
C GLU A 136 -10.12 -7.04 32.26
N GLN A 137 -11.02 -7.62 31.47
CA GLN A 137 -11.07 -7.42 30.03
C GLN A 137 -11.28 -5.93 29.70
N LEU A 138 -10.34 -5.34 28.95
CA LEU A 138 -10.59 -4.08 28.27
C LEU A 138 -11.56 -4.34 27.13
N VAL A 139 -12.85 -4.16 27.43
CA VAL A 139 -13.93 -4.12 26.45
C VAL A 139 -13.69 -2.93 25.52
N GLU A 140 -13.77 -3.15 24.21
CA GLU A 140 -13.70 -2.09 23.21
C GLU A 140 -14.83 -1.09 23.45
N ALA A 141 -14.49 0.21 23.49
CA ALA A 141 -15.49 1.25 23.70
C ALA A 141 -16.33 1.44 22.43
N ASP A 142 -17.64 1.20 22.54
CA ASP A 142 -18.61 1.42 21.47
C ASP A 142 -18.78 2.94 21.19
N ALA A 143 -19.17 3.27 19.96
CA ALA A 143 -18.99 4.61 19.39
C ALA A 143 -19.95 5.70 19.91
N ASP A 144 -20.89 5.37 20.79
CA ASP A 144 -21.98 6.27 21.23
C ASP A 144 -21.76 6.97 22.59
N ASP A 145 -20.78 6.57 23.41
CA ASP A 145 -20.64 7.09 24.79
C ASP A 145 -19.70 8.32 24.94
N LEU A 146 -19.06 8.78 23.86
CA LEU A 146 -18.20 9.98 23.88
C LEU A 146 -18.98 11.31 23.77
N ALA A 147 -20.31 11.26 23.73
CA ALA A 147 -21.18 12.44 23.49
C ALA A 147 -21.74 13.12 24.75
N ARG A 148 -21.28 12.75 25.97
CA ARG A 148 -21.91 13.20 27.24
C ARG A 148 -21.01 13.74 28.36
N VAL A 149 -19.84 14.33 28.07
CA VAL A 149 -19.02 15.02 29.09
C VAL A 149 -18.48 16.40 28.66
N LEU A 150 -19.31 17.29 28.11
CA LEU A 150 -18.93 18.71 27.92
C LEU A 150 -20.12 19.70 28.05
N HIS A 151 -20.86 19.71 29.17
CA HIS A 151 -21.69 20.88 29.55
C HIS A 151 -22.04 20.94 31.05
N HIS A 152 -21.29 21.72 31.86
CA HIS A 152 -21.86 22.84 32.65
C HIS A 152 -20.78 23.68 33.36
N PRO A 153 -21.01 24.99 33.61
CA PRO A 153 -20.03 25.88 34.23
C PRO A 153 -20.23 26.02 35.75
N ALA A 154 -19.15 26.13 36.52
CA ALA A 154 -19.19 26.48 37.94
C ALA A 154 -18.58 27.86 38.21
N ARG A 155 -19.38 28.74 38.83
CA ARG A 155 -18.97 30.07 39.29
C ARG A 155 -18.31 29.96 40.66
N HIS A 156 -17.19 30.64 40.91
CA HIS A 156 -16.87 31.09 42.27
C HIS A 156 -16.31 32.52 42.28
N ARG A 157 -16.73 33.28 43.31
CA ARG A 157 -16.39 34.68 43.60
C ARG A 157 -15.89 34.74 45.04
N LEU A 158 -15.02 35.73 45.32
CA LEU A 158 -14.51 36.14 46.64
C LEU A 158 -13.45 35.19 47.26
N GLY A 159 -12.48 35.69 48.04
CA GLY A 159 -12.36 37.03 48.65
C GLY A 159 -10.94 37.60 48.72
N ARG A 160 -10.83 38.81 49.28
CA ARG A 160 -9.58 39.58 49.47
C ARG A 160 -9.04 39.40 50.90
N SER A 161 -7.72 39.39 51.06
CA SER A 161 -7.07 39.92 52.28
C SER A 161 -5.59 40.28 52.06
N HIS A 162 -5.19 41.33 52.78
CA HIS A 162 -3.89 42.01 52.88
C HIS A 162 -2.71 41.06 53.20
N GLY A 163 -1.42 41.33 52.92
CA GLY A 163 -0.73 42.53 52.40
C GLY A 163 0.47 42.93 53.27
N ARG A 164 1.66 43.21 52.69
CA ARG A 164 2.80 43.95 53.30
C ARG A 164 3.86 44.33 52.24
N ARG A 165 4.67 45.37 52.53
CA ARG A 165 5.66 46.01 51.63
C ARG A 165 7.10 45.55 51.93
N HIS A 166 7.96 45.51 50.88
CA HIS A 166 9.36 45.98 50.69
C HIS A 166 10.34 46.18 51.90
N PRO A 167 11.68 46.39 51.68
CA PRO A 167 12.47 46.52 50.43
C PRO A 167 13.78 45.67 50.37
N HIS A 168 14.47 45.66 49.22
CA HIS A 168 15.86 46.18 49.08
C HIS A 168 16.34 46.18 47.60
N GLN A 169 17.04 47.25 47.20
CA GLN A 169 17.67 47.49 45.89
C GLN A 169 18.92 48.37 46.15
N PRO A 170 20.00 48.31 45.34
CA PRO A 170 20.16 49.16 44.14
C PRO A 170 20.81 48.41 42.93
N ALA A 171 20.78 48.78 41.65
CA ALA A 171 20.49 49.99 40.85
C ALA A 171 21.72 50.67 40.21
N ARG A 172 21.73 50.73 38.85
CA ARG A 172 22.53 51.53 37.85
C ARG A 172 22.91 50.63 36.66
N CYS A 173 22.89 51.03 35.38
CA CYS A 173 22.63 52.32 34.71
C CYS A 173 21.57 52.17 33.60
N GLY A 174 21.08 53.30 33.06
CA GLY A 174 20.43 53.34 31.75
C GLY A 174 20.66 54.68 31.07
N VAL A 175 20.59 54.72 29.73
CA VAL A 175 20.32 55.91 28.90
C VAL A 175 19.61 55.45 27.62
N LEU A 176 18.49 56.10 27.28
CA LEU A 176 17.77 56.10 25.99
C LEU A 176 17.86 57.53 25.42
N PRO A 177 17.72 57.81 24.10
CA PRO A 177 16.40 57.90 23.42
C PRO A 177 16.46 57.64 21.87
N PRO A 178 15.51 58.09 21.02
CA PRO A 178 14.18 57.48 20.84
C PRO A 178 13.86 57.11 19.35
N ARG A 179 12.61 56.70 19.08
CA ARG A 179 12.07 56.28 17.77
C ARG A 179 12.10 57.37 16.68
N ALA A 180 12.12 56.93 15.41
CA ALA A 180 11.77 57.73 14.23
C ALA A 180 10.71 57.02 13.37
N GLU A 181 9.94 57.79 12.61
CA GLU A 181 8.68 57.37 11.97
C GLU A 181 8.81 56.81 10.54
N ALA A 182 7.74 56.17 10.06
CA ALA A 182 7.65 55.62 8.71
C ALA A 182 7.36 56.70 7.64
N ARG A 183 7.99 56.59 6.45
CA ARG A 183 7.47 57.16 5.19
C ARG A 183 7.72 56.26 3.98
N HIS A 184 6.73 56.21 3.09
CA HIS A 184 6.68 55.38 1.90
C HIS A 184 7.79 55.67 0.87
N ARG A 185 8.19 54.62 0.13
CA ARG A 185 8.51 54.73 -1.30
C ARG A 185 7.80 53.61 -2.07
N ARG A 186 7.06 53.97 -3.12
CA ARG A 186 6.52 53.02 -4.10
C ARG A 186 7.68 52.39 -4.86
N ALA A 187 7.69 51.06 -4.97
CA ALA A 187 8.58 50.36 -5.89
C ALA A 187 7.86 50.16 -7.23
N ASP A 188 8.34 50.83 -8.27
CA ASP A 188 8.04 50.46 -9.64
C ASP A 188 8.78 49.15 -9.97
N ARG A 189 8.04 48.14 -10.43
CA ARG A 189 8.60 46.82 -10.81
C ARG A 189 7.85 46.26 -12.03
N ARG A 190 8.23 46.73 -13.21
CA ARG A 190 8.02 46.02 -14.48
C ARG A 190 9.35 45.86 -15.23
N ARG A 191 10.01 44.71 -15.00
CA ARG A 191 10.84 43.89 -15.93
C ARG A 191 11.82 43.05 -15.12
N GLY A 192 11.78 41.74 -15.32
CA GLY A 192 12.53 40.73 -14.56
C GLY A 192 11.70 39.46 -14.46
N GLU A 193 11.70 38.66 -15.53
CA GLU A 193 11.02 37.35 -15.55
C GLU A 193 11.85 36.35 -14.74
N GLY A 194 11.16 35.53 -13.95
CA GLY A 194 11.74 34.81 -12.82
C GLY A 194 10.95 35.14 -11.55
N VAL A 195 9.71 34.66 -11.47
CA VAL A 195 8.85 34.86 -10.29
C VAL A 195 9.43 34.06 -9.13
N THR A 196 10.19 34.72 -8.25
CA THR A 196 10.57 34.14 -6.97
C THR A 196 9.28 33.88 -6.17
N ARG A 197 8.89 32.60 -6.08
CA ARG A 197 7.74 32.14 -5.28
C ARG A 197 7.92 32.63 -3.84
N SER A 198 6.87 33.11 -3.17
CA SER A 198 7.02 33.47 -1.75
C SER A 198 7.29 32.23 -0.90
N VAL A 199 7.92 32.39 0.27
CA VAL A 199 8.15 31.29 1.22
C VAL A 199 6.82 30.62 1.59
N GLU A 200 5.79 31.44 1.83
CA GLU A 200 4.39 31.03 2.05
C GLU A 200 3.87 30.10 0.93
N GLN A 201 4.01 30.51 -0.34
CA GLN A 201 3.56 29.71 -1.48
C GLN A 201 4.40 28.44 -1.67
N ALA A 202 5.70 28.49 -1.37
CA ALA A 202 6.59 27.34 -1.47
C ALA A 202 6.28 26.28 -0.40
N ALA A 203 6.00 26.71 0.84
CA ALA A 203 5.52 25.84 1.90
C ALA A 203 4.18 25.20 1.55
N LEU A 204 3.20 25.98 1.06
CA LEU A 204 1.89 25.45 0.65
C LEU A 204 2.02 24.44 -0.51
N ARG A 205 2.96 24.68 -1.43
CA ARG A 205 3.27 23.76 -2.54
C ARG A 205 3.82 22.41 -2.06
N CYS A 206 4.38 22.32 -0.86
CA CYS A 206 4.93 21.07 -0.32
C CYS A 206 3.86 20.15 0.34
N LEU A 207 2.57 20.51 0.32
CA LEU A 207 1.51 19.75 0.99
C LEU A 207 0.64 18.92 0.01
N LEU A 208 0.36 17.67 0.39
CA LEU A 208 -0.52 16.70 -0.29
C LEU A 208 -1.62 16.22 0.69
N PRO A 209 -2.58 17.08 1.08
CA PRO A 209 -3.67 16.70 1.96
C PRO A 209 -4.72 15.80 1.28
N GLY A 210 -5.31 14.90 2.06
CA GLY A 210 -6.61 14.30 1.75
C GLY A 210 -7.78 15.13 2.29
N PHE A 211 -9.00 14.78 1.88
CA PHE A 211 -10.23 15.39 2.41
C PHE A 211 -11.35 14.35 2.60
N ILE A 212 -12.43 14.73 3.28
CA ILE A 212 -13.63 13.91 3.48
C ILE A 212 -14.71 14.28 2.45
N GLY A 213 -15.40 13.27 1.90
CA GLY A 213 -16.51 13.43 0.97
C GLY A 213 -16.14 13.18 -0.50
N THR A 214 -17.17 13.05 -1.34
CA THR A 214 -17.09 12.72 -2.77
C THR A 214 -17.05 13.93 -3.70
N GLU A 215 -17.04 15.13 -3.13
CA GLU A 215 -16.95 16.43 -3.81
C GLU A 215 -15.83 17.23 -3.13
N ALA A 216 -15.13 18.08 -3.88
CA ALA A 216 -14.05 18.90 -3.31
C ALA A 216 -14.62 19.94 -2.34
N PRO A 217 -14.26 19.93 -1.04
CA PRO A 217 -14.69 20.96 -0.11
C PRO A 217 -14.20 22.34 -0.56
N ALA A 218 -14.96 23.38 -0.23
CA ALA A 218 -14.64 24.76 -0.61
C ALA A 218 -13.23 25.21 -0.15
N TRP A 219 -12.68 24.63 0.91
CA TRP A 219 -11.31 24.90 1.34
C TRP A 219 -10.26 24.30 0.40
N VAL A 220 -10.47 23.09 -0.11
CA VAL A 220 -9.54 22.42 -1.05
C VAL A 220 -9.42 23.24 -2.32
N LEU A 221 -10.55 23.72 -2.85
CA LEU A 221 -10.57 24.57 -4.06
C LEU A 221 -9.80 25.88 -3.84
N ARG A 222 -10.03 26.58 -2.70
CA ARG A 222 -9.26 27.78 -2.35
C ARG A 222 -7.76 27.49 -2.24
N ARG A 223 -7.36 26.44 -1.51
CA ARG A 223 -5.94 26.09 -1.33
C ARG A 223 -5.29 25.67 -2.65
N ALA A 224 -6.01 24.96 -3.53
CA ALA A 224 -5.54 24.64 -4.88
C ALA A 224 -5.21 25.91 -5.67
N ALA A 225 -6.11 26.89 -5.69
CA ALA A 225 -5.90 28.20 -6.34
C ALA A 225 -4.79 29.04 -5.67
N GLU A 226 -4.56 28.89 -4.36
CA GLU A 226 -3.45 29.54 -3.63
C GLU A 226 -2.07 28.90 -3.92
N GLY A 227 -2.03 27.70 -4.50
CA GLY A 227 -0.79 27.03 -4.91
C GLY A 227 -0.44 25.75 -4.15
N LEU A 228 -1.42 25.04 -3.60
CA LEU A 228 -1.25 23.70 -2.98
C LEU A 228 -0.46 22.73 -3.87
N GLY A 229 0.29 21.82 -3.26
CA GLY A 229 1.05 20.78 -3.96
C GLY A 229 0.18 19.80 -4.72
N GLY A 230 -0.74 19.18 -3.99
CA GLY A 230 -1.66 18.20 -4.55
C GLY A 230 -2.84 17.89 -3.64
N VAL A 231 -3.59 16.85 -3.98
CA VAL A 231 -4.50 16.16 -3.04
C VAL A 231 -4.33 14.65 -3.14
N CYS A 232 -4.47 13.95 -2.02
CA CYS A 232 -4.52 12.49 -1.97
C CYS A 232 -5.97 11.99 -1.84
N LEU A 233 -6.42 11.20 -2.81
CA LEU A 233 -7.76 10.63 -2.88
C LEU A 233 -7.78 9.19 -2.37
N TYR A 234 -8.75 8.89 -1.51
CA TYR A 234 -8.97 7.59 -0.88
C TYR A 234 -10.32 7.02 -1.31
N ALA A 235 -10.62 5.77 -0.94
CA ALA A 235 -11.89 5.11 -1.28
C ALA A 235 -13.14 5.93 -0.87
N ARG A 236 -13.07 6.71 0.22
CA ARG A 236 -14.15 7.61 0.69
C ARG A 236 -14.46 8.79 -0.26
N ASN A 237 -13.58 9.06 -1.24
CA ASN A 237 -13.73 10.13 -2.23
C ASN A 237 -14.27 9.61 -3.57
N ILE A 238 -14.42 8.29 -3.73
CA ILE A 238 -14.65 7.60 -5.01
C ILE A 238 -15.94 6.77 -4.93
N THR A 239 -16.91 7.06 -5.80
CA THR A 239 -18.16 6.28 -5.94
C THR A 239 -18.37 5.71 -7.33
N SER A 240 -17.85 6.38 -8.37
CA SER A 240 -17.77 5.83 -9.73
C SER A 240 -16.63 6.49 -10.53
N PRO A 241 -16.17 5.88 -11.63
CA PRO A 241 -15.18 6.49 -12.52
C PRO A 241 -15.63 7.87 -13.06
N GLU A 242 -16.92 8.06 -13.34
CA GLU A 242 -17.48 9.31 -13.85
C GLU A 242 -17.49 10.42 -12.80
N GLN A 243 -17.84 10.08 -11.55
CA GLN A 243 -17.79 11.00 -10.41
C GLN A 243 -16.34 11.41 -10.13
N LEU A 244 -15.41 10.44 -10.06
CA LEU A 244 -13.99 10.72 -9.85
C LEU A 244 -13.42 11.60 -10.98
N ALA A 245 -13.73 11.29 -12.24
CA ALA A 245 -13.31 12.12 -13.37
C ALA A 245 -13.89 13.54 -13.29
N SER A 246 -15.08 13.73 -12.70
CA SER A 246 -15.65 15.05 -12.46
C SER A 246 -14.95 15.81 -11.33
N LEU A 247 -14.62 15.11 -10.24
CA LEU A 247 -13.85 15.65 -9.12
C LEU A 247 -12.46 16.11 -9.55
N CYS A 248 -11.73 15.30 -10.31
CA CYS A 248 -10.40 15.66 -10.82
C CYS A 248 -10.46 16.85 -11.79
N ARG A 249 -11.43 16.88 -12.71
CA ARG A 249 -11.65 18.05 -13.58
C ARG A 249 -11.93 19.34 -12.79
N GLN A 250 -12.69 19.27 -11.70
CA GLN A 250 -12.95 20.43 -10.84
C GLN A 250 -11.66 20.93 -10.18
N LEU A 251 -10.86 20.01 -9.63
CA LEU A 251 -9.58 20.33 -8.97
C LEU A 251 -8.55 20.92 -9.95
N HIS A 252 -8.38 20.34 -11.13
CA HIS A 252 -7.50 20.88 -12.18
C HIS A 252 -8.01 22.20 -12.80
N ALA A 253 -9.32 22.49 -12.74
CA ALA A 253 -9.85 23.78 -13.19
C ALA A 253 -9.45 24.94 -12.26
N GLU A 254 -9.30 24.70 -10.95
CA GLU A 254 -8.74 25.67 -10.01
C GLU A 254 -7.22 25.84 -10.20
N ASN A 255 -6.50 24.72 -10.40
CA ASN A 255 -5.06 24.74 -10.62
C ASN A 255 -4.59 23.57 -11.51
N PRO A 256 -4.24 23.83 -12.79
CA PRO A 256 -3.74 22.80 -13.71
C PRO A 256 -2.37 22.18 -13.32
N GLY A 257 -1.69 22.74 -12.32
CA GLY A 257 -0.44 22.20 -11.77
C GLY A 257 -0.63 21.44 -10.45
N LEU A 258 -1.85 21.29 -9.95
CA LEU A 258 -2.14 20.49 -8.76
C LEU A 258 -1.91 18.99 -9.07
N ILE A 259 -1.12 18.30 -8.24
CA ILE A 259 -0.93 16.85 -8.37
C ILE A 259 -2.12 16.14 -7.73
N ILE A 260 -2.90 15.40 -8.51
CA ILE A 260 -3.94 14.52 -7.94
C ILE A 260 -3.37 13.12 -7.81
N SER A 261 -3.40 12.56 -6.59
CA SER A 261 -2.88 11.21 -6.32
C SER A 261 -3.93 10.26 -5.72
N THR A 262 -3.69 8.97 -5.86
CA THR A 262 -4.39 7.90 -5.14
C THR A 262 -3.43 6.72 -4.91
N ASP A 263 -3.91 5.65 -4.30
CA ASP A 263 -3.11 4.48 -3.90
C ASP A 263 -3.72 3.19 -4.47
N GLU A 264 -3.42 2.89 -5.74
CA GLU A 264 -4.03 1.82 -6.54
C GLU A 264 -3.00 0.74 -6.95
N GLU A 265 -2.43 0.04 -5.96
CA GLU A 265 -1.56 -1.12 -6.19
C GLU A 265 -2.30 -2.31 -6.86
N GLY A 266 -3.63 -2.26 -6.89
CA GLY A 266 -4.49 -3.39 -7.22
C GLY A 266 -4.58 -4.39 -6.07
N GLY A 267 -5.16 -5.56 -6.34
CA GLY A 267 -5.29 -6.61 -5.33
C GLY A 267 -6.12 -6.21 -4.12
N ASP A 268 -5.44 -6.05 -2.98
CA ASP A 268 -6.01 -5.64 -1.69
C ASP A 268 -5.92 -4.12 -1.42
N VAL A 269 -5.10 -3.39 -2.19
CA VAL A 269 -4.95 -1.94 -2.09
C VAL A 269 -5.49 -1.33 -3.38
N THR A 270 -6.82 -1.18 -3.38
CA THR A 270 -7.59 -0.56 -4.46
C THR A 270 -8.51 0.50 -3.86
N ARG A 271 -8.55 1.68 -4.46
CA ARG A 271 -9.48 2.78 -4.14
C ARG A 271 -10.55 2.90 -5.21
N LEU A 272 -10.22 2.63 -6.48
CA LEU A 272 -11.15 2.61 -7.61
C LEU A 272 -12.24 1.54 -7.45
N GLU A 273 -11.88 0.35 -6.97
CA GLU A 273 -12.79 -0.79 -6.84
C GLU A 273 -12.95 -1.26 -5.39
N ALA A 274 -12.72 -0.37 -4.42
CA ALA A 274 -12.79 -0.69 -2.98
C ALA A 274 -14.11 -1.36 -2.56
N ALA A 275 -15.23 -0.90 -3.12
CA ALA A 275 -16.57 -1.42 -2.82
C ALA A 275 -16.88 -2.78 -3.48
N THR A 276 -16.05 -3.28 -4.39
CA THR A 276 -16.31 -4.51 -5.19
C THR A 276 -15.14 -5.49 -5.24
N GLY A 277 -13.97 -5.13 -4.71
CA GLY A 277 -12.73 -5.89 -4.80
C GLY A 277 -12.08 -5.79 -6.20
N SER A 278 -10.75 -5.77 -6.25
CA SER A 278 -10.02 -5.44 -7.49
C SER A 278 -10.18 -6.48 -8.61
N SER A 279 -10.39 -5.96 -9.82
CA SER A 279 -10.29 -6.64 -11.12
C SER A 279 -8.85 -6.94 -11.52
N TYR A 280 -7.86 -6.39 -10.81
CA TYR A 280 -6.43 -6.62 -11.05
C TYR A 280 -5.82 -7.40 -9.87
N PRO A 281 -4.93 -8.37 -10.14
CA PRO A 281 -4.24 -9.10 -9.08
C PRO A 281 -3.24 -8.17 -8.38
N GLY A 282 -3.00 -8.41 -7.09
CA GLY A 282 -1.97 -7.69 -6.35
C GLY A 282 -0.55 -8.19 -6.67
N ASN A 283 0.44 -7.44 -6.20
CA ASN A 283 1.86 -7.66 -6.49
C ASN A 283 2.36 -9.08 -6.21
N LEU A 284 1.96 -9.73 -5.10
CA LEU A 284 2.40 -11.10 -4.84
C LEU A 284 1.90 -12.11 -5.89
N ALA A 285 0.69 -11.92 -6.43
CA ALA A 285 0.17 -12.75 -7.50
C ALA A 285 0.91 -12.49 -8.83
N LEU A 286 1.24 -11.23 -9.14
CA LEU A 286 2.09 -10.88 -10.28
C LEU A 286 3.51 -11.48 -10.16
N GLY A 287 4.09 -11.41 -8.97
CA GLY A 287 5.33 -12.07 -8.58
C GLY A 287 5.28 -13.59 -8.76
N ALA A 288 4.21 -14.23 -8.26
CA ALA A 288 3.98 -15.67 -8.37
C ALA A 288 3.74 -16.14 -9.81
N ALA A 289 3.13 -15.30 -10.66
CA ALA A 289 2.99 -15.53 -12.10
C ALA A 289 4.34 -15.43 -12.83
N GLY A 290 5.29 -14.64 -12.32
CA GLY A 290 6.67 -14.56 -12.80
C GLY A 290 6.80 -14.05 -14.24
N ASP A 291 5.88 -13.17 -14.65
CA ASP A 291 5.75 -12.67 -16.02
C ASP A 291 5.80 -11.15 -16.06
N LEU A 292 6.92 -10.61 -16.54
CA LEU A 292 7.16 -9.16 -16.61
C LEU A 292 6.28 -8.48 -17.66
N ASP A 293 5.87 -9.20 -18.70
CA ASP A 293 5.03 -8.63 -19.77
C ASP A 293 3.58 -8.50 -19.27
N LEU A 294 3.05 -9.51 -18.57
CA LEU A 294 1.77 -9.40 -17.87
C LEU A 294 1.80 -8.30 -16.80
N THR A 295 2.89 -8.16 -16.05
CA THR A 295 3.05 -7.10 -15.03
C THR A 295 3.02 -5.72 -15.66
N ARG A 296 3.73 -5.51 -16.78
CA ARG A 296 3.62 -4.27 -17.59
C ARG A 296 2.20 -4.01 -18.08
N SER A 297 1.50 -5.03 -18.58
CA SER A 297 0.13 -4.88 -19.09
C SER A 297 -0.88 -4.55 -18.00
N VAL A 298 -0.80 -5.19 -16.83
CA VAL A 298 -1.69 -4.89 -15.68
C VAL A 298 -1.44 -3.48 -15.16
N ALA A 299 -0.17 -3.08 -14.98
CA ALA A 299 0.18 -1.72 -14.59
C ALA A 299 -0.31 -0.66 -15.60
N ARG A 300 -0.18 -0.94 -16.91
CA ARG A 300 -0.72 -0.09 -17.97
C ARG A 300 -2.25 0.00 -17.89
N ALA A 301 -2.95 -1.10 -17.63
CA ALA A 301 -4.41 -1.10 -17.51
C ALA A 301 -4.89 -0.23 -16.33
N ILE A 302 -4.26 -0.36 -15.15
CA ILE A 302 -4.51 0.51 -13.99
C ILE A 302 -4.19 1.98 -14.33
N GLY A 303 -3.03 2.24 -14.91
CA GLY A 303 -2.62 3.58 -15.34
C GLY A 303 -3.58 4.21 -16.36
N LEU A 304 -4.20 3.42 -17.24
CA LEU A 304 -5.23 3.88 -18.17
C LEU A 304 -6.54 4.25 -17.44
N GLU A 305 -6.95 3.50 -16.41
CA GLU A 305 -8.11 3.86 -15.58
C GLU A 305 -7.86 5.16 -14.80
N LEU A 306 -6.70 5.28 -14.17
CA LEU A 306 -6.26 6.48 -13.44
C LEU A 306 -6.13 7.71 -14.36
N ALA A 307 -5.51 7.55 -15.54
CA ALA A 307 -5.35 8.65 -16.50
C ALA A 307 -6.70 9.18 -17.00
N ARG A 308 -7.68 8.29 -17.24
CA ARG A 308 -9.06 8.64 -17.64
C ARG A 308 -9.83 9.31 -16.51
N ALA A 309 -9.57 8.92 -15.28
CA ALA A 309 -10.09 9.56 -14.08
C ALA A 309 -9.46 10.93 -13.80
N GLY A 310 -8.36 11.31 -14.48
CA GLY A 310 -7.63 12.55 -14.22
C GLY A 310 -6.73 12.50 -13.00
N VAL A 311 -6.32 11.30 -12.56
CA VAL A 311 -5.25 11.12 -11.57
C VAL A 311 -3.89 11.28 -12.28
N ASP A 312 -2.93 11.89 -11.58
CA ASP A 312 -1.62 12.27 -12.12
C ASP A 312 -0.48 11.41 -11.59
N LEU A 313 -0.63 10.94 -10.34
CA LEU A 313 0.36 10.20 -9.58
C LEU A 313 -0.32 9.02 -8.88
N ASP A 314 0.17 7.81 -9.12
CA ASP A 314 -0.20 6.64 -8.32
C ASP A 314 0.83 6.42 -7.23
N LEU A 315 0.38 6.14 -6.01
CA LEU A 315 1.24 5.84 -4.87
C LEU A 315 1.66 4.36 -4.87
N ALA A 316 2.03 3.86 -6.05
CA ALA A 316 2.33 2.48 -6.35
C ALA A 316 3.51 2.36 -7.35
N PRO A 317 4.24 1.22 -7.38
CA PRO A 317 4.01 0.00 -6.62
C PRO A 317 4.70 -0.02 -5.26
N ASP A 318 4.19 -0.87 -4.37
CA ASP A 318 4.99 -1.43 -3.29
C ASP A 318 6.18 -2.23 -3.89
N ALA A 319 7.38 -1.81 -3.50
CA ALA A 319 8.68 -2.30 -3.94
C ALA A 319 9.43 -2.98 -2.78
N ASP A 320 8.76 -3.23 -1.66
CA ASP A 320 9.36 -3.86 -0.49
C ASP A 320 9.66 -5.34 -0.77
N VAL A 321 10.76 -5.85 -0.23
CA VAL A 321 11.11 -7.27 -0.31
C VAL A 321 10.60 -7.96 0.95
N ASN A 322 9.52 -8.74 0.85
CA ASN A 322 8.90 -9.39 2.01
C ASN A 322 9.68 -10.64 2.46
N SER A 323 10.90 -10.42 2.99
CA SER A 323 11.77 -11.44 3.58
C SER A 323 11.16 -12.07 4.85
N ASN A 324 10.38 -11.29 5.61
CA ASN A 324 9.69 -11.77 6.79
C ASN A 324 8.25 -12.18 6.45
N ALA A 325 7.97 -13.49 6.43
CA ALA A 325 6.62 -14.00 6.16
C ALA A 325 5.58 -13.53 7.21
N SER A 326 6.00 -13.21 8.43
CA SER A 326 5.15 -12.70 9.50
C SER A 326 4.89 -11.20 9.43
N ASN A 327 5.40 -10.49 8.42
CA ASN A 327 5.21 -9.05 8.25
C ASN A 327 3.70 -8.72 8.24
N PRO A 328 3.22 -7.83 9.13
CA PRO A 328 1.80 -7.59 9.25
C PRO A 328 1.21 -6.72 8.13
N VAL A 329 2.04 -5.89 7.48
CA VAL A 329 1.64 -4.76 6.62
C VAL A 329 1.88 -5.01 5.14
N ILE A 330 3.05 -5.58 4.80
CA ILE A 330 3.47 -5.77 3.41
C ILE A 330 2.86 -7.06 2.86
N GLY A 331 3.40 -8.23 3.19
CA GLY A 331 2.83 -9.52 2.85
C GLY A 331 2.53 -9.69 1.35
N VAL A 332 1.24 -9.63 0.98
CA VAL A 332 0.77 -9.76 -0.41
C VAL A 332 0.97 -8.51 -1.27
N ARG A 333 1.32 -7.37 -0.67
CA ARG A 333 1.65 -6.11 -1.37
C ARG A 333 3.05 -6.10 -1.96
N SER A 334 3.95 -6.95 -1.46
CA SER A 334 5.24 -7.18 -2.11
C SER A 334 5.10 -8.16 -3.27
N PHE A 335 5.93 -8.00 -4.30
CA PHE A 335 6.09 -9.01 -5.35
C PHE A 335 6.74 -10.32 -4.86
N GLY A 336 7.33 -10.37 -3.66
CA GLY A 336 7.87 -11.60 -3.06
C GLY A 336 9.05 -11.39 -2.10
N SER A 337 9.72 -12.47 -1.75
CA SER A 337 10.84 -12.48 -0.79
C SER A 337 12.24 -12.33 -1.40
N GLU A 338 12.36 -12.43 -2.73
CA GLU A 338 13.66 -12.48 -3.42
C GLU A 338 14.00 -11.13 -4.07
N PRO A 339 15.02 -10.38 -3.58
CA PRO A 339 15.32 -9.02 -4.02
C PRO A 339 15.38 -8.80 -5.53
N GLY A 340 16.08 -9.67 -6.26
CA GLY A 340 16.22 -9.54 -7.72
C GLY A 340 14.94 -9.84 -8.51
N ALA A 341 14.05 -10.68 -7.96
CA ALA A 341 12.74 -10.94 -8.57
C ALA A 341 11.77 -9.79 -8.31
N VAL A 342 11.76 -9.25 -7.08
CA VAL A 342 10.99 -8.04 -6.75
C VAL A 342 11.45 -6.89 -7.64
N ALA A 343 12.76 -6.66 -7.77
CA ALA A 343 13.31 -5.57 -8.56
C ALA A 343 12.90 -5.61 -10.05
N ALA A 344 12.90 -6.79 -10.66
CA ALA A 344 12.44 -6.96 -12.04
C ALA A 344 10.93 -6.64 -12.20
N GLN A 345 10.11 -7.04 -11.23
CA GLN A 345 8.67 -6.77 -11.24
C GLN A 345 8.35 -5.30 -10.96
N THR A 346 9.04 -4.67 -10.00
CA THR A 346 8.93 -3.24 -9.70
C THR A 346 9.25 -2.39 -10.93
N ALA A 347 10.34 -2.68 -11.64
CA ALA A 347 10.68 -1.97 -12.87
C ALA A 347 9.60 -2.14 -13.96
N ALA A 348 9.13 -3.38 -14.17
CA ALA A 348 8.05 -3.65 -15.13
C ALA A 348 6.75 -2.90 -14.78
N TRP A 349 6.39 -2.81 -13.49
CA TRP A 349 5.21 -2.07 -13.07
C TRP A 349 5.35 -0.56 -13.29
N VAL A 350 6.50 0.02 -12.94
CA VAL A 350 6.83 1.44 -13.18
C VAL A 350 6.75 1.76 -14.68
N GLU A 351 7.37 0.94 -15.53
CA GLU A 351 7.30 1.09 -17.00
C GLU A 351 5.85 1.05 -17.52
N GLY A 352 5.07 0.07 -17.05
CA GLY A 352 3.69 -0.11 -17.48
C GLY A 352 2.78 1.05 -17.08
N LEU A 353 2.79 1.46 -15.81
CA LEU A 353 1.98 2.58 -15.32
C LEU A 353 2.36 3.90 -16.02
N GLN A 354 3.66 4.22 -16.06
CA GLN A 354 4.13 5.48 -16.65
C GLN A 354 3.90 5.54 -18.17
N SER A 355 3.81 4.39 -18.85
CA SER A 355 3.41 4.34 -20.27
C SER A 355 1.96 4.81 -20.53
N ALA A 356 1.10 4.83 -19.51
CA ALA A 356 -0.24 5.41 -19.57
C ALA A 356 -0.27 6.91 -19.18
N GLY A 357 0.90 7.50 -18.89
CA GLY A 357 1.04 8.91 -18.53
C GLY A 357 0.73 9.26 -17.08
N VAL A 358 0.60 8.27 -16.18
CA VAL A 358 0.46 8.46 -14.73
C VAL A 358 1.81 8.20 -14.08
N ALA A 359 2.27 9.10 -13.22
CA ALA A 359 3.55 8.95 -12.53
C ALA A 359 3.49 7.80 -11.52
N ALA A 360 4.56 6.99 -11.46
CA ALA A 360 4.70 5.94 -10.45
C ALA A 360 5.45 6.46 -9.21
N CYS A 361 5.13 5.89 -8.05
CA CYS A 361 5.79 6.16 -6.77
C CYS A 361 6.13 4.85 -6.07
N VAL A 362 7.41 4.47 -6.08
CA VAL A 362 7.84 3.23 -5.39
C VAL A 362 7.94 3.44 -3.88
N LYS A 363 7.49 2.45 -3.10
CA LYS A 363 7.40 2.53 -1.64
C LYS A 363 7.74 1.20 -0.95
N HIS A 364 8.18 1.16 0.30
CA HIS A 364 8.38 2.29 1.22
C HIS A 364 9.88 2.37 1.57
N PHE A 365 10.58 3.39 1.07
CA PHE A 365 12.05 3.47 1.12
C PHE A 365 12.58 3.65 2.56
N PRO A 366 13.64 2.92 2.99
CA PRO A 366 14.55 2.07 2.21
C PRO A 366 14.20 0.56 2.20
N GLY A 367 12.97 0.20 2.56
CA GLY A 367 12.50 -1.18 2.68
C GLY A 367 11.77 -1.43 3.99
N HIS A 368 10.48 -1.80 3.93
CA HIS A 368 9.61 -2.14 5.06
C HIS A 368 9.33 -3.66 5.17
N GLY A 369 9.84 -4.45 4.22
CA GLY A 369 9.53 -5.89 4.13
C GLY A 369 10.11 -6.78 5.25
N ASP A 370 11.13 -6.32 5.98
CA ASP A 370 11.80 -7.07 7.06
C ASP A 370 11.42 -6.58 8.47
N THR A 371 10.13 -6.50 8.77
CA THR A 371 9.64 -6.19 10.12
C THR A 371 8.49 -7.09 10.54
N SER A 372 8.23 -7.16 11.85
CA SER A 372 7.09 -7.83 12.47
C SER A 372 6.11 -6.85 13.14
N VAL A 373 6.37 -5.54 13.04
CA VAL A 373 5.59 -4.47 13.67
C VAL A 373 4.92 -3.60 12.60
N ASP A 374 3.65 -3.25 12.82
CA ASP A 374 2.89 -2.39 11.91
C ASP A 374 3.17 -0.90 12.22
N SER A 375 3.66 -0.14 11.22
CA SER A 375 3.94 1.31 11.31
C SER A 375 2.72 2.17 11.64
N HIS A 376 1.51 1.67 11.37
CA HIS A 376 0.27 2.34 11.76
C HIS A 376 -0.03 2.19 13.26
N ILE A 377 0.62 1.24 13.95
CA ILE A 377 0.34 0.89 15.36
C ILE A 377 1.50 1.31 16.27
N ALA A 378 2.75 1.10 15.85
CA ALA A 378 3.96 1.46 16.58
C ALA A 378 5.13 1.67 15.61
N LEU A 379 6.21 2.32 16.06
CA LEU A 379 7.41 2.55 15.24
C LEU A 379 8.15 1.21 14.96
N PRO A 380 8.21 0.73 13.71
CA PRO A 380 8.90 -0.52 13.39
C PRO A 380 10.40 -0.31 13.29
N VAL A 381 11.15 -1.35 13.65
CA VAL A 381 12.60 -1.42 13.45
C VAL A 381 12.88 -2.45 12.36
N VAL A 382 13.70 -2.08 11.39
CA VAL A 382 14.25 -2.99 10.36
C VAL A 382 15.69 -3.30 10.76
N GLY A 383 15.95 -4.55 11.13
CA GLY A 383 17.23 -4.96 11.71
C GLY A 383 18.35 -5.15 10.69
N ALA A 384 18.01 -5.53 9.45
CA ALA A 384 18.96 -5.72 8.37
C ALA A 384 19.50 -4.39 7.81
N ASP A 385 20.72 -4.39 7.27
CA ASP A 385 21.19 -3.31 6.39
C ASP A 385 20.43 -3.42 5.06
N PRO A 386 19.67 -2.39 4.62
CA PRO A 386 18.90 -2.44 3.37
C PRO A 386 19.79 -2.65 2.13
N ARG A 387 21.08 -2.30 2.18
CA ARG A 387 22.07 -2.58 1.12
C ARG A 387 22.29 -4.08 0.87
N ALA A 388 21.90 -4.96 1.81
CA ALA A 388 21.96 -6.40 1.64
C ALA A 388 20.92 -6.96 0.65
N GLY A 389 19.89 -6.18 0.28
CA GLY A 389 18.92 -6.58 -0.75
C GLY A 389 17.71 -5.66 -0.90
N ALA A 390 17.22 -5.05 0.17
CA ALA A 390 16.02 -4.21 0.15
C ALA A 390 16.13 -2.97 -0.77
N LEU A 391 17.34 -2.48 -1.06
CA LEU A 391 17.54 -1.39 -2.03
C LEU A 391 17.41 -1.82 -3.50
N GLN A 392 17.53 -3.11 -3.86
CA GLN A 392 17.56 -3.54 -5.26
C GLN A 392 16.31 -3.14 -6.06
N PRO A 393 15.08 -3.22 -5.52
CA PRO A 393 13.90 -2.75 -6.23
C PRO A 393 13.87 -1.24 -6.47
N PHE A 394 14.37 -0.45 -5.51
CA PHE A 394 14.51 1.00 -5.69
C PHE A 394 15.58 1.34 -6.72
N GLU A 395 16.72 0.64 -6.73
CA GLU A 395 17.75 0.79 -7.77
C GLU A 395 17.20 0.48 -9.17
N ALA A 396 16.39 -0.57 -9.31
CA ALA A 396 15.74 -0.93 -10.57
C ALA A 396 14.65 0.07 -10.99
N ALA A 397 13.85 0.58 -10.05
CA ALA A 397 12.86 1.62 -10.30
C ALA A 397 13.50 2.94 -10.78
N ILE A 398 14.61 3.35 -10.16
CA ILE A 398 15.39 4.52 -10.59
C ILE A 398 15.94 4.31 -12.00
N ALA A 399 16.45 3.11 -12.31
CA ALA A 399 16.91 2.76 -13.66
C ALA A 399 15.78 2.73 -14.71
N ALA A 400 14.56 2.35 -14.30
CA ALA A 400 13.35 2.41 -15.11
C ALA A 400 12.75 3.83 -15.24
N GLY A 401 13.34 4.83 -14.58
CA GLY A 401 12.89 6.23 -14.65
C GLY A 401 11.63 6.51 -13.82
N VAL A 402 11.49 5.90 -12.64
CA VAL A 402 10.40 6.21 -11.70
C VAL A 402 10.36 7.71 -11.36
N HIS A 403 9.17 8.30 -11.32
CA HIS A 403 9.02 9.74 -11.05
C HIS A 403 9.05 10.11 -9.56
N ALA A 404 8.59 9.23 -8.68
CA ALA A 404 8.56 9.47 -7.24
C ALA A 404 9.04 8.26 -6.41
N VAL A 405 9.47 8.54 -5.17
CA VAL A 405 9.77 7.53 -4.15
C VAL A 405 9.12 7.98 -2.84
N MET A 406 8.38 7.09 -2.19
CA MET A 406 7.80 7.32 -0.86
C MET A 406 8.72 6.76 0.23
N SER A 407 8.94 7.52 1.30
CA SER A 407 9.70 7.07 2.46
C SER A 407 8.93 6.06 3.32
N ALA A 408 9.60 5.38 4.25
CA ALA A 408 8.98 4.55 5.27
C ALA A 408 9.15 5.16 6.67
N HIS A 409 8.14 5.08 7.52
CA HIS A 409 8.26 5.42 8.94
C HIS A 409 8.88 4.27 9.75
N VAL A 410 10.09 3.83 9.39
CA VAL A 410 10.82 2.74 10.06
C VAL A 410 12.20 3.20 10.52
N VAL A 411 12.65 2.74 11.70
CA VAL A 411 14.04 2.94 12.15
C VAL A 411 14.92 1.88 11.52
N VAL A 412 16.09 2.29 11.04
CA VAL A 412 17.08 1.41 10.39
C VAL A 412 18.41 1.57 11.14
N PRO A 413 18.64 0.85 12.26
CA PRO A 413 19.76 1.13 13.18
C PRO A 413 21.15 0.99 12.58
N SER A 414 21.27 0.31 11.43
CA SER A 414 22.50 0.22 10.63
C SER A 414 22.84 1.52 9.87
N MET A 415 21.91 2.48 9.80
CA MET A 415 22.04 3.78 9.11
C MET A 415 21.77 4.96 10.05
N ASP A 416 20.65 4.92 10.77
CA ASP A 416 20.22 5.93 11.74
C ASP A 416 19.37 5.20 12.81
N ALA A 417 19.90 5.12 14.03
CA ALA A 417 19.27 4.40 15.14
C ALA A 417 18.31 5.28 15.95
N ASP A 418 18.41 6.60 15.80
CA ASP A 418 17.66 7.57 16.60
C ASP A 418 16.39 8.06 15.89
N ARG A 419 16.33 7.93 14.55
CA ARG A 419 15.25 8.49 13.73
C ARG A 419 14.67 7.50 12.70
N PRO A 420 13.34 7.53 12.46
CA PRO A 420 12.71 6.90 11.31
C PRO A 420 13.27 7.44 10.00
N ALA A 421 13.29 6.62 8.94
CA ALA A 421 13.83 6.97 7.64
C ALA A 421 13.25 8.27 7.07
N THR A 422 11.93 8.48 7.12
CA THR A 422 11.24 9.71 6.68
C THR A 422 11.87 11.03 7.18
N ILE A 423 12.43 11.05 8.39
CA ILE A 423 13.04 12.24 9.01
C ILE A 423 14.56 12.14 9.19
N SER A 424 15.18 11.09 8.62
CA SER A 424 16.62 10.91 8.63
C SER A 424 17.26 11.47 7.36
N GLY A 425 17.99 12.58 7.48
CA GLY A 425 18.81 13.13 6.39
C GLY A 425 19.89 12.14 5.91
N THR A 426 20.37 11.24 6.76
CA THR A 426 21.29 10.15 6.39
C THR A 426 20.68 9.21 5.36
N ILE A 427 19.37 8.96 5.45
CA ILE A 427 18.65 8.02 4.59
C ILE A 427 18.04 8.76 3.39
N MET A 428 17.24 9.81 3.61
CA MET A 428 16.52 10.50 2.52
C MET A 428 17.45 11.33 1.62
N THR A 429 18.45 12.01 2.19
CA THR A 429 19.48 12.70 1.39
C THR A 429 20.66 11.77 1.13
N GLY A 430 21.34 11.29 2.17
CA GLY A 430 22.61 10.56 2.02
C GLY A 430 22.52 9.22 1.26
N LEU A 431 21.47 8.43 1.47
CA LEU A 431 21.31 7.13 0.80
C LEU A 431 20.55 7.22 -0.51
N LEU A 432 19.52 8.06 -0.62
CA LEU A 432 18.64 8.13 -1.80
C LEU A 432 19.02 9.26 -2.78
N ARG A 433 19.13 10.50 -2.29
CA ARG A 433 19.36 11.70 -3.13
C ARG A 433 20.79 11.77 -3.65
N ASP A 434 21.77 11.57 -2.78
CA ASP A 434 23.19 11.74 -3.10
C ASP A 434 23.67 10.75 -4.17
N GLY A 435 24.61 11.19 -4.99
CA GLY A 435 25.16 10.37 -6.07
C GLY A 435 26.06 9.23 -5.59
N ARG A 436 26.28 8.24 -6.45
CA ARG A 436 27.26 7.17 -6.22
C ARG A 436 28.67 7.76 -5.98
N PRO A 437 29.48 7.21 -5.07
CA PRO A 437 29.23 5.97 -4.32
C PRO A 437 28.42 6.14 -3.02
N ALA A 438 28.03 7.37 -2.64
CA ALA A 438 27.38 7.66 -1.36
C ALA A 438 25.92 7.18 -1.32
N GLY A 439 25.14 7.53 -2.34
CA GLY A 439 23.73 7.18 -2.46
C GLY A 439 23.32 6.68 -3.85
N LEU A 440 22.01 6.59 -4.08
CA LEU A 440 21.41 6.06 -5.32
C LEU A 440 21.32 7.10 -6.45
N GLY A 441 21.43 8.40 -6.16
CA GLY A 441 21.39 9.49 -7.14
C GLY A 441 19.98 9.84 -7.64
N PHE A 442 18.94 9.67 -6.82
CA PHE A 442 17.55 9.90 -7.25
C PHE A 442 17.19 11.39 -7.35
N GLY A 443 17.01 11.88 -8.58
CA GLY A 443 16.63 13.28 -8.87
C GLY A 443 15.13 13.60 -8.83
N GLY A 444 14.25 12.59 -8.70
CA GLY A 444 12.80 12.76 -8.76
C GLY A 444 12.16 13.24 -7.45
N LEU A 445 10.84 13.09 -7.34
CA LEU A 445 10.07 13.61 -6.21
C LEU A 445 10.16 12.67 -4.99
N LEU A 446 10.57 13.19 -3.83
CA LEU A 446 10.47 12.45 -2.56
C LEU A 446 9.17 12.78 -1.84
N ILE A 447 8.40 11.75 -1.52
CA ILE A 447 7.11 11.86 -0.85
C ILE A 447 7.21 11.20 0.53
N THR A 448 6.55 11.72 1.55
CA THR A 448 6.41 10.99 2.81
C THR A 448 5.33 9.94 2.70
N ASP A 449 5.45 8.85 3.47
CA ASP A 449 4.27 8.10 3.91
C ASP A 449 3.38 9.00 4.82
N GLY A 450 2.18 8.56 5.17
CA GLY A 450 1.18 9.37 5.86
C GLY A 450 1.67 9.90 7.21
N LEU A 451 1.93 11.21 7.33
CA LEU A 451 2.55 11.81 8.51
C LEU A 451 1.73 11.68 9.80
N GLU A 452 0.42 11.39 9.71
CA GLU A 452 -0.42 11.11 10.87
C GLU A 452 -0.25 9.68 11.45
N MET A 453 0.56 8.83 10.83
CA MET A 453 0.85 7.48 11.33
C MET A 453 1.65 7.55 12.64
N LYS A 454 1.29 6.71 13.61
CA LYS A 454 1.84 6.72 15.00
C LYS A 454 3.37 6.62 15.11
N ALA A 455 4.05 6.19 14.05
CA ALA A 455 5.50 6.17 13.95
C ALA A 455 6.13 7.58 13.86
N ILE A 456 5.35 8.62 13.58
CA ILE A 456 5.70 10.04 13.70
C ILE A 456 4.89 10.65 14.87
N PRO A 457 5.51 10.99 16.02
CA PRO A 457 4.77 11.40 17.21
C PRO A 457 4.06 12.76 17.13
N ASP A 458 4.62 13.70 16.35
CA ASP A 458 4.08 15.04 16.12
C ASP A 458 4.12 15.33 14.62
N VAL A 459 2.96 15.64 14.03
CA VAL A 459 2.79 15.80 12.59
C VAL A 459 3.43 17.11 12.10
N ALA A 460 3.42 18.17 12.90
CA ALA A 460 3.95 19.47 12.53
C ALA A 460 5.48 19.50 12.63
N GLU A 461 6.05 18.95 13.69
CA GLU A 461 7.49 18.73 13.79
C GLU A 461 7.96 17.72 12.73
N GLY A 462 7.23 16.61 12.54
CA GLY A 462 7.52 15.60 11.52
C GLY A 462 7.54 16.17 10.09
N ALA A 463 6.60 17.05 9.75
CA ALA A 463 6.55 17.77 8.48
C ALA A 463 7.81 18.63 8.25
N VAL A 464 8.21 19.43 9.24
CA VAL A 464 9.42 20.25 9.19
C VAL A 464 10.66 19.36 9.05
N GLN A 465 10.79 18.32 9.88
CA GLN A 465 11.95 17.44 9.86
C GLN A 465 12.06 16.62 8.56
N ALA A 466 10.93 16.21 7.96
CA ALA A 466 10.91 15.49 6.68
C ALA A 466 11.40 16.39 5.52
N LEU A 467 10.96 17.65 5.47
CA LEU A 467 11.46 18.62 4.48
C LEU A 467 12.96 18.87 4.67
N VAL A 468 13.43 19.01 5.91
CA VAL A 468 14.86 19.16 6.24
C VAL A 468 15.67 17.90 5.90
N ALA A 469 15.10 16.71 6.04
CA ALA A 469 15.74 15.44 5.68
C ALA A 469 15.86 15.24 4.15
N GLY A 470 15.04 15.94 3.36
CA GLY A 470 15.12 15.96 1.89
C GLY A 470 13.82 15.56 1.18
N CYS A 471 12.75 15.20 1.89
CA CYS A 471 11.42 14.96 1.32
C CYS A 471 10.87 16.26 0.72
N ASP A 472 10.15 16.18 -0.40
CA ASP A 472 9.65 17.34 -1.16
C ASP A 472 8.14 17.56 -0.99
N LEU A 473 7.36 16.46 -0.95
CA LEU A 473 5.90 16.50 -0.86
C LEU A 473 5.42 15.69 0.36
N LEU A 474 4.64 16.33 1.22
CA LEU A 474 4.20 15.77 2.49
C LEU A 474 2.80 15.18 2.35
N CYS A 475 2.67 13.87 2.51
CA CYS A 475 1.39 13.16 2.48
C CYS A 475 0.74 13.22 3.87
N ILE A 476 -0.48 13.76 3.93
CA ILE A 476 -1.36 13.73 5.10
C ILE A 476 -2.77 13.46 4.55
N GLY A 477 -3.60 12.62 5.15
CA GLY A 477 -4.95 12.40 4.61
C GLY A 477 -5.59 11.06 4.88
N GLY A 478 -4.85 10.07 5.39
CA GLY A 478 -5.43 8.80 5.82
C GLY A 478 -6.46 9.01 6.93
N GLY A 479 -6.13 9.86 7.90
CA GLY A 479 -7.00 10.24 9.03
C GLY A 479 -7.23 11.75 9.17
N LEU A 480 -6.18 12.57 9.06
CA LEU A 480 -6.28 14.03 9.22
C LEU A 480 -6.60 14.68 7.86
N ALA A 481 -7.76 15.36 7.74
CA ALA A 481 -8.37 15.65 6.44
C ALA A 481 -9.18 16.97 6.39
N ASP A 482 -8.81 17.94 7.24
CA ASP A 482 -9.47 19.25 7.37
C ASP A 482 -8.56 20.43 6.99
N GLU A 483 -9.11 21.65 6.99
CA GLU A 483 -8.36 22.87 6.67
C GLU A 483 -7.42 23.31 7.81
N ASP A 484 -7.71 22.92 9.06
CA ASP A 484 -6.97 23.38 10.23
C ASP A 484 -5.60 22.70 10.31
N ILE A 485 -5.51 21.39 10.06
CA ILE A 485 -4.23 20.68 9.96
C ILE A 485 -3.37 21.24 8.81
N VAL A 486 -3.97 21.53 7.64
CA VAL A 486 -3.25 22.14 6.51
C VAL A 486 -2.72 23.52 6.88
N ALA A 487 -3.51 24.33 7.58
CA ALA A 487 -3.08 25.65 8.04
C ALA A 487 -2.03 25.58 9.15
N GLU A 488 -2.05 24.56 10.00
CA GLU A 488 -1.04 24.30 11.03
C GLU A 488 0.32 23.93 10.43
N LEU A 489 0.34 22.91 9.58
CA LEU A 489 1.56 22.46 8.90
C LEU A 489 2.17 23.58 8.06
N HIS A 490 1.33 24.32 7.33
CA HIS A 490 1.77 25.49 6.57
C HIS A 490 2.51 26.53 7.43
N ARG A 491 1.95 26.90 8.60
CA ARG A 491 2.61 27.82 9.55
C ARG A 491 3.92 27.24 10.11
N ALA A 492 3.94 25.97 10.49
CA ALA A 492 5.12 25.32 11.05
C ALA A 492 6.28 25.28 10.03
N ILE A 493 5.97 24.93 8.78
CA ILE A 493 6.93 24.86 7.67
C ILE A 493 7.51 26.24 7.36
N VAL A 494 6.68 27.28 7.22
CA VAL A 494 7.13 28.66 6.98
C VAL A 494 8.02 29.19 8.12
N ALA A 495 7.75 28.79 9.36
CA ALA A 495 8.52 29.25 10.51
C ALA A 495 9.90 28.59 10.65
N ALA A 496 10.08 27.36 10.14
CA ALA A 496 11.23 26.51 10.48
C ALA A 496 12.07 26.00 9.29
N VAL A 497 11.52 25.96 8.06
CA VAL A 497 12.23 25.45 6.88
C VAL A 497 12.81 26.61 6.04
N SER A 498 14.02 26.45 5.53
CA SER A 498 14.68 27.49 4.73
C SER A 498 13.99 27.73 3.38
N ALA A 499 13.99 28.98 2.92
CA ALA A 499 13.40 29.36 1.64
C ALA A 499 13.96 28.54 0.47
N ASP A 500 15.29 28.36 0.42
CA ASP A 500 15.97 27.60 -0.62
C ASP A 500 15.48 26.13 -0.68
N ARG A 501 15.30 25.48 0.48
CA ARG A 501 14.81 24.10 0.56
C ARG A 501 13.36 23.99 0.08
N LEU A 502 12.52 24.98 0.41
CA LEU A 502 11.13 25.02 -0.03
C LEU A 502 11.00 25.31 -1.53
N HIS A 503 11.85 26.16 -2.09
CA HIS A 503 11.91 26.38 -3.55
C HIS A 503 12.38 25.12 -4.29
N GLU A 504 13.43 24.46 -3.79
CA GLU A 504 13.95 23.21 -4.34
C GLU A 504 12.89 22.09 -4.35
N ALA A 505 12.14 21.93 -3.26
CA ALA A 505 11.02 20.99 -3.17
C ALA A 505 9.90 21.33 -4.17
N ALA A 506 9.47 22.60 -4.17
CA ALA A 506 8.40 23.08 -5.03
C ALA A 506 8.75 22.98 -6.53
N ASP A 507 10.02 23.16 -6.90
CA ASP A 507 10.50 23.01 -8.28
C ASP A 507 10.43 21.55 -8.77
N ARG A 508 10.65 20.56 -7.89
CA ARG A 508 10.46 19.13 -8.23
C ARG A 508 8.99 18.77 -8.44
N ILE A 509 8.10 19.32 -7.61
CA ILE A 509 6.65 19.14 -7.75
C ILE A 509 6.17 19.78 -9.06
N ASP A 510 6.69 20.98 -9.39
CA ASP A 510 6.40 21.64 -10.67
C ASP A 510 7.00 20.89 -11.87
N ALA A 511 8.14 20.19 -11.71
CA ALA A 511 8.70 19.32 -12.75
C ALA A 511 7.79 18.11 -13.02
N LEU A 512 7.22 17.50 -11.97
CA LEU A 512 6.24 16.42 -12.11
C LEU A 512 4.97 16.92 -12.81
N ALA A 513 4.43 18.06 -12.39
CA ALA A 513 3.24 18.67 -13.01
C ALA A 513 3.47 19.00 -14.50
N LYS A 514 4.65 19.54 -14.85
CA LYS A 514 5.05 19.79 -16.26
C LYS A 514 5.18 18.50 -17.07
N TRP A 515 5.77 17.45 -16.49
CA TRP A 515 5.85 16.14 -17.14
C TRP A 515 4.45 15.58 -17.42
N ARG A 516 3.55 15.64 -16.43
CA ARG A 516 2.18 15.16 -16.55
C ARG A 516 1.39 15.94 -17.60
N ALA A 517 1.46 17.27 -17.59
CA ALA A 517 0.81 18.12 -18.58
C ALA A 517 1.33 17.92 -20.02
N ALA A 518 2.52 17.34 -20.18
CA ALA A 518 3.08 16.95 -21.48
C ALA A 518 2.65 15.54 -21.95
N GLN A 519 1.96 14.76 -21.11
CA GLN A 519 1.50 13.43 -21.50
C GLN A 519 0.30 13.50 -22.45
N PRO A 520 0.25 12.68 -23.51
CA PRO A 520 -0.90 12.63 -24.40
C PRO A 520 -2.11 12.02 -23.69
N ALA A 521 -3.30 12.56 -23.97
CA ALA A 521 -4.56 12.00 -23.51
C ALA A 521 -4.72 10.56 -24.03
N GLN A 522 -4.93 9.60 -23.12
CA GLN A 522 -5.03 8.19 -23.46
C GLN A 522 -6.45 7.84 -23.96
N THR A 523 -6.54 7.35 -25.19
CA THR A 523 -7.80 6.87 -25.79
C THR A 523 -7.98 5.35 -25.69
N GLU A 524 -6.89 4.61 -25.47
CA GLU A 524 -6.87 3.15 -25.31
C GLU A 524 -7.73 2.70 -24.12
N ALA A 525 -8.39 1.54 -24.25
CA ALA A 525 -9.17 0.92 -23.20
C ALA A 525 -8.28 0.04 -22.29
N PRO A 526 -8.46 0.09 -20.95
CA PRO A 526 -7.79 -0.80 -20.01
C PRO A 526 -8.00 -2.28 -20.36
N ASP A 527 -6.91 -3.05 -20.46
CA ASP A 527 -6.97 -4.50 -20.64
C ASP A 527 -7.21 -5.21 -19.30
N ARG A 528 -8.49 -5.44 -18.97
CA ARG A 528 -8.90 -6.22 -17.80
C ARG A 528 -8.66 -7.74 -17.95
N GLU A 529 -8.47 -8.26 -19.17
CA GLU A 529 -8.12 -9.68 -19.36
C GLU A 529 -6.67 -9.96 -18.98
N ALA A 530 -5.75 -8.99 -19.10
CA ALA A 530 -4.39 -9.11 -18.57
C ALA A 530 -4.38 -9.45 -17.06
N GLY A 531 -5.27 -8.80 -16.28
CA GLY A 531 -5.45 -9.09 -14.85
C GLY A 531 -5.90 -10.53 -14.59
N LEU A 532 -6.85 -11.03 -15.37
CA LEU A 532 -7.34 -12.40 -15.24
C LEU A 532 -6.32 -13.45 -15.75
N ALA A 533 -5.57 -13.14 -16.80
CA ALA A 533 -4.46 -13.96 -17.29
C ALA A 533 -3.35 -14.10 -16.24
N ALA A 534 -2.97 -12.98 -15.59
CA ALA A 534 -2.03 -12.97 -14.48
C ALA A 534 -2.54 -13.77 -13.27
N ALA A 535 -3.80 -13.57 -12.86
CA ALA A 535 -4.42 -14.32 -11.76
C ALA A 535 -4.45 -15.84 -12.03
N ARG A 536 -4.80 -16.26 -13.26
CA ARG A 536 -4.75 -17.67 -13.69
C ARG A 536 -3.32 -18.24 -13.66
N LYS A 537 -2.31 -17.45 -14.05
CA LYS A 537 -0.89 -17.86 -14.07
C LYS A 537 -0.26 -17.92 -12.67
N ALA A 538 -0.71 -17.07 -11.75
CA ALA A 538 -0.29 -17.06 -10.34
C ALA A 538 -0.82 -18.25 -9.53
N LEU A 539 -1.96 -18.81 -9.95
CA LEU A 539 -2.72 -19.81 -9.22
C LEU A 539 -1.93 -21.12 -9.03
N ARG A 540 -1.76 -21.56 -7.79
CA ARG A 540 -1.24 -22.89 -7.48
C ARG A 540 -2.35 -23.80 -6.99
N VAL A 541 -2.43 -24.98 -7.57
CA VAL A 541 -3.47 -25.99 -7.32
C VAL A 541 -2.80 -27.32 -7.01
N ASP A 542 -3.22 -27.97 -5.92
CA ASP A 542 -2.82 -29.33 -5.58
C ASP A 542 -4.04 -30.16 -5.15
N GLY A 543 -4.00 -31.46 -5.46
CA GLY A 543 -5.11 -32.39 -5.22
C GLY A 543 -6.32 -32.20 -6.13
N ASN A 544 -7.45 -32.82 -5.76
CA ASN A 544 -8.71 -32.69 -6.48
C ASN A 544 -9.55 -31.53 -5.92
N VAL A 545 -9.46 -30.36 -6.54
CA VAL A 545 -10.18 -29.14 -6.10
C VAL A 545 -11.59 -29.00 -6.67
N ARG A 546 -12.13 -30.02 -7.35
CA ARG A 546 -13.46 -29.92 -8.00
C ARG A 546 -14.59 -29.90 -6.98
N VAL A 547 -15.57 -29.01 -7.19
CA VAL A 547 -16.78 -28.88 -6.37
C VAL A 547 -18.05 -29.18 -7.18
N GLY A 548 -19.09 -29.68 -6.52
CA GLY A 548 -20.39 -29.96 -7.10
C GLY A 548 -21.30 -28.73 -7.23
N ASP A 549 -22.57 -28.97 -7.53
CA ASP A 549 -23.57 -27.91 -7.72
C ASP A 549 -23.96 -27.20 -6.41
N ASP A 550 -23.99 -27.93 -5.30
CA ASP A 550 -24.26 -27.43 -3.95
C ASP A 550 -22.97 -27.30 -3.14
N VAL A 551 -22.63 -26.07 -2.75
CA VAL A 551 -21.36 -25.76 -2.07
C VAL A 551 -21.63 -25.02 -0.76
N VAL A 552 -20.96 -25.44 0.32
CA VAL A 552 -20.79 -24.62 1.53
C VAL A 552 -19.41 -23.98 1.48
N VAL A 553 -19.35 -22.66 1.58
CA VAL A 553 -18.11 -21.90 1.68
C VAL A 553 -17.98 -21.40 3.11
N VAL A 554 -17.03 -21.95 3.87
CA VAL A 554 -16.63 -21.46 5.19
C VAL A 554 -15.50 -20.46 4.97
N GLN A 555 -15.75 -19.19 5.30
CA GLN A 555 -14.77 -18.12 5.20
C GLN A 555 -14.30 -17.71 6.59
N LEU A 556 -13.02 -17.90 6.86
CA LEU A 556 -12.37 -17.40 8.06
C LEU A 556 -11.82 -16.00 7.75
N SER A 557 -12.47 -14.98 8.31
CA SER A 557 -12.18 -13.58 8.06
C SER A 557 -11.48 -12.95 9.27
N PRO A 558 -10.13 -12.87 9.28
CA PRO A 558 -9.41 -12.07 10.26
C PRO A 558 -9.67 -10.57 10.03
N HIS A 559 -9.39 -9.75 11.04
CA HIS A 559 -9.32 -8.29 10.88
C HIS A 559 -8.43 -7.87 9.69
N SER A 560 -8.93 -6.92 8.89
CA SER A 560 -8.20 -6.28 7.78
C SER A 560 -7.14 -5.30 8.26
N SER A 561 -6.05 -5.12 7.50
CA SER A 561 -5.04 -4.11 7.80
C SER A 561 -5.54 -2.70 7.49
N MET A 562 -4.94 -1.68 8.12
CA MET A 562 -5.29 -0.28 7.85
C MET A 562 -4.94 0.14 6.41
N ALA A 563 -3.86 -0.40 5.82
CA ALA A 563 -3.45 -0.10 4.45
C ALA A 563 -4.50 -0.53 3.40
N SER A 564 -5.07 -1.73 3.53
CA SER A 564 -6.11 -2.22 2.61
C SER A 564 -7.49 -1.65 2.94
N GLY A 565 -7.83 -1.55 4.23
CA GLY A 565 -9.20 -1.29 4.68
C GLY A 565 -10.11 -2.50 4.45
N VAL A 566 -11.43 -2.27 4.51
CA VAL A 566 -12.43 -3.34 4.35
C VAL A 566 -12.79 -3.53 2.87
N ILE A 567 -12.14 -4.50 2.23
CA ILE A 567 -12.37 -4.87 0.81
C ILE A 567 -13.14 -6.20 0.74
N PRO A 568 -14.20 -6.31 -0.09
CA PRO A 568 -14.89 -7.59 -0.31
C PRO A 568 -13.97 -8.65 -0.94
N TRP A 569 -13.95 -9.85 -0.34
CA TRP A 569 -13.14 -10.96 -0.81
C TRP A 569 -13.81 -12.32 -0.54
N GLY A 570 -13.31 -13.36 -1.21
CA GLY A 570 -13.75 -14.76 -1.06
C GLY A 570 -14.31 -15.35 -2.35
N VAL A 571 -14.36 -16.69 -2.42
CA VAL A 571 -14.76 -17.43 -3.63
C VAL A 571 -16.27 -17.66 -3.78
N ALA A 572 -17.07 -17.28 -2.77
CA ALA A 572 -18.50 -17.58 -2.71
C ALA A 572 -19.29 -16.97 -3.89
N GLU A 573 -19.10 -15.67 -4.18
CA GLU A 573 -19.76 -15.04 -5.32
C GLU A 573 -19.22 -15.57 -6.67
N PRO A 574 -17.90 -15.67 -6.91
CA PRO A 574 -17.37 -16.28 -8.13
C PRO A 574 -17.91 -17.69 -8.41
N LEU A 575 -18.02 -18.56 -7.39
CA LEU A 575 -18.64 -19.88 -7.55
C LEU A 575 -20.14 -19.79 -7.89
N ALA A 576 -20.88 -18.88 -7.26
CA ALA A 576 -22.29 -18.66 -7.57
C ALA A 576 -22.51 -18.15 -9.02
N ARG A 577 -21.65 -17.24 -9.49
CA ARG A 577 -21.62 -16.78 -10.90
C ARG A 577 -21.31 -17.92 -11.89
N ARG A 578 -20.62 -18.98 -11.45
CA ARG A 578 -20.40 -20.24 -12.19
C ARG A 578 -21.48 -21.30 -11.94
N GLY A 579 -22.67 -20.89 -11.48
CA GLY A 579 -23.85 -21.73 -11.34
C GLY A 579 -23.93 -22.59 -10.08
N ALA A 580 -23.16 -22.26 -9.03
CA ALA A 580 -23.21 -22.97 -7.75
C ALA A 580 -24.30 -22.42 -6.81
N ARG A 581 -25.02 -23.33 -6.14
CA ARG A 581 -25.88 -23.01 -5.00
C ARG A 581 -24.99 -22.90 -3.76
N VAL A 582 -24.46 -21.70 -3.54
CA VAL A 582 -23.49 -21.41 -2.47
C VAL A 582 -24.21 -21.01 -1.18
N THR A 583 -23.87 -21.69 -0.08
CA THR A 583 -24.14 -21.20 1.28
C THR A 583 -22.83 -20.67 1.85
N LYS A 584 -22.70 -19.34 2.03
CA LYS A 584 -21.56 -18.73 2.72
C LYS A 584 -21.79 -18.79 4.24
N LEU A 585 -20.79 -19.26 4.99
CA LEU A 585 -20.68 -19.17 6.44
C LEU A 585 -19.42 -18.35 6.72
N GLU A 586 -19.54 -17.19 7.36
CA GLU A 586 -18.39 -16.33 7.67
C GLU A 586 -18.16 -16.27 9.18
N HIS A 587 -16.92 -16.53 9.58
CA HIS A 587 -16.47 -16.52 10.97
C HIS A 587 -15.37 -15.46 11.12
N ARG A 588 -15.50 -14.60 12.13
CA ARG A 588 -14.52 -13.56 12.47
C ARG A 588 -13.89 -13.90 13.82
N ASP A 589 -12.56 -13.77 13.86
CA ASP A 589 -11.68 -13.88 15.03
C ASP A 589 -12.24 -14.62 16.25
N GLY A 590 -12.46 -15.94 16.09
CA GLY A 590 -13.10 -16.77 17.10
C GLY A 590 -13.18 -18.25 16.74
N THR A 591 -13.85 -19.03 17.59
CA THR A 591 -14.08 -20.46 17.37
C THR A 591 -15.14 -20.69 16.29
N ILE A 592 -15.01 -21.80 15.56
CA ILE A 592 -16.02 -22.25 14.59
C ILE A 592 -17.02 -23.20 15.25
N ASP A 593 -18.29 -23.08 14.88
CA ASP A 593 -19.33 -24.07 15.21
C ASP A 593 -19.20 -25.26 14.24
N LEU A 594 -18.27 -26.17 14.57
CA LEU A 594 -17.89 -27.29 13.72
C LEU A 594 -19.08 -28.22 13.43
N GLU A 595 -19.92 -28.52 14.42
CA GLU A 595 -21.08 -29.40 14.25
C GLU A 595 -22.09 -28.80 13.26
N SER A 596 -22.41 -27.52 13.40
CA SER A 596 -23.30 -26.79 12.50
C SER A 596 -22.75 -26.69 11.08
N ILE A 597 -21.43 -26.46 10.93
CA ILE A 597 -20.77 -26.45 9.62
C ILE A 597 -20.86 -27.82 8.96
N VAL A 598 -20.46 -28.89 9.66
CA VAL A 598 -20.46 -30.26 9.13
C VAL A 598 -21.89 -30.71 8.77
N HIS A 599 -22.87 -30.39 9.61
CA HIS A 599 -24.28 -30.65 9.34
C HIS A 599 -24.78 -29.91 8.08
N LYS A 600 -24.52 -28.60 7.96
CA LYS A 600 -24.90 -27.79 6.79
C LYS A 600 -24.21 -28.23 5.49
N ALA A 601 -23.04 -28.86 5.60
CA ALA A 601 -22.25 -29.39 4.50
C ALA A 601 -22.51 -30.88 4.21
N ALA A 602 -23.43 -31.55 4.91
CA ALA A 602 -23.77 -32.95 4.67
C ALA A 602 -24.29 -33.15 3.24
N GLY A 603 -23.68 -34.08 2.50
CA GLY A 603 -24.00 -34.35 1.09
C GLY A 603 -23.59 -33.23 0.10
N ARG A 604 -22.83 -32.22 0.54
CA ARG A 604 -22.44 -31.05 -0.26
C ARG A 604 -20.91 -30.91 -0.31
N SER A 605 -20.41 -30.24 -1.35
CA SER A 605 -19.00 -29.85 -1.39
C SER A 605 -18.72 -28.78 -0.33
N LEU A 606 -17.59 -28.91 0.35
CA LEU A 606 -17.14 -27.96 1.36
C LEU A 606 -15.87 -27.25 0.87
N VAL A 607 -15.89 -25.93 0.92
CA VAL A 607 -14.74 -25.07 0.60
C VAL A 607 -14.39 -24.26 1.84
N LEU A 608 -13.13 -24.29 2.25
CA LEU A 608 -12.60 -23.50 3.35
C LEU A 608 -11.73 -22.37 2.78
N THR A 609 -12.23 -21.13 2.78
CA THR A 609 -11.43 -19.94 2.46
C THR A 609 -10.74 -19.41 3.70
N VAL A 610 -9.41 -19.29 3.63
CA VAL A 610 -8.54 -18.71 4.66
C VAL A 610 -7.72 -17.57 4.09
N ARG A 611 -7.18 -16.72 4.95
CA ARG A 611 -6.31 -15.61 4.55
C ARG A 611 -5.17 -15.43 5.54
N ASN A 612 -3.94 -15.55 5.04
CA ASN A 612 -2.70 -15.50 5.82
C ASN A 612 -2.72 -16.53 6.96
N LEU A 613 -3.08 -17.78 6.67
CA LEU A 613 -3.30 -18.83 7.66
C LEU A 613 -2.14 -18.95 8.68
N HIS A 614 -0.89 -18.76 8.22
CA HIS A 614 0.32 -18.82 9.05
C HIS A 614 0.38 -17.77 10.18
N ARG A 615 -0.35 -16.64 10.04
CA ARG A 615 -0.39 -15.56 11.04
C ARG A 615 -1.48 -15.72 12.11
N HIS A 616 -2.48 -16.56 11.88
CA HIS A 616 -3.68 -16.63 12.71
C HIS A 616 -3.85 -18.03 13.30
N GLU A 617 -3.43 -18.22 14.55
CA GLU A 617 -3.50 -19.52 15.24
C GLU A 617 -4.95 -20.06 15.28
N TRP A 618 -5.93 -19.19 15.52
CA TRP A 618 -7.36 -19.57 15.52
C TRP A 618 -7.81 -20.13 14.16
N GLN A 619 -7.30 -19.58 13.04
CA GLN A 619 -7.59 -20.12 11.71
C GLN A 619 -6.91 -21.49 11.51
N GLN A 620 -5.70 -21.70 12.05
CA GLN A 620 -5.01 -22.99 11.97
C GLN A 620 -5.74 -24.06 12.75
N GLN A 621 -6.20 -23.75 13.97
CA GLN A 621 -7.00 -24.65 14.80
C GLN A 621 -8.34 -24.98 14.12
N ALA A 622 -9.05 -23.96 13.62
CA ALA A 622 -10.31 -24.14 12.89
C ALA A 622 -10.15 -24.96 11.59
N ALA A 623 -9.08 -24.71 10.82
CA ALA A 623 -8.77 -25.46 9.62
C ALA A 623 -8.44 -26.92 9.92
N ALA A 624 -7.63 -27.20 10.95
CA ALA A 624 -7.28 -28.55 11.36
C ALA A 624 -8.53 -29.35 11.80
N ALA A 625 -9.36 -28.78 12.67
CA ALA A 625 -10.59 -29.43 13.15
C ALA A 625 -11.59 -29.68 12.01
N LEU A 626 -11.73 -28.75 11.06
CA LEU A 626 -12.61 -28.91 9.91
C LEU A 626 -12.10 -29.97 8.92
N LEU A 627 -10.78 -30.05 8.71
CA LEU A 627 -10.16 -31.05 7.83
C LEU A 627 -10.14 -32.45 8.44
N GLU A 628 -10.11 -32.58 9.77
CA GLU A 628 -10.31 -33.87 10.46
C GLU A 628 -11.74 -34.39 10.25
N ALA A 629 -12.75 -33.52 10.39
CA ALA A 629 -14.15 -33.87 10.19
C ALA A 629 -14.55 -34.01 8.70
N ARG A 630 -13.89 -33.27 7.80
CA ARG A 630 -14.13 -33.27 6.34
C ARG A 630 -12.80 -33.26 5.57
N PRO A 631 -12.11 -34.41 5.45
CA PRO A 631 -10.86 -34.52 4.71
C PRO A 631 -10.98 -34.21 3.21
N ASP A 632 -12.21 -34.23 2.68
CA ASP A 632 -12.55 -33.89 1.29
C ASP A 632 -12.73 -32.38 1.03
N ALA A 633 -12.61 -31.53 2.07
CA ALA A 633 -12.78 -30.09 1.91
C ALA A 633 -11.67 -29.47 1.05
N VAL A 634 -12.06 -28.57 0.15
CA VAL A 634 -11.12 -27.80 -0.69
C VAL A 634 -10.68 -26.56 0.09
N VAL A 635 -9.39 -26.46 0.42
CA VAL A 635 -8.84 -25.27 1.07
C VAL A 635 -8.42 -24.25 0.03
N VAL A 636 -8.76 -22.98 0.23
CA VAL A 636 -8.36 -21.86 -0.63
C VAL A 636 -7.70 -20.78 0.24
N GLU A 637 -6.38 -20.66 0.14
CA GLU A 637 -5.59 -19.61 0.76
C GLU A 637 -5.54 -18.39 -0.16
N MET A 638 -6.09 -17.28 0.34
CA MET A 638 -6.24 -16.01 -0.39
C MET A 638 -5.30 -14.89 0.08
N GLY A 639 -4.39 -15.17 1.01
CA GLY A 639 -3.30 -14.30 1.43
C GLY A 639 -1.93 -14.79 0.92
N LEU A 640 -0.91 -14.62 1.76
CA LEU A 640 0.43 -15.17 1.55
C LEU A 640 0.44 -16.69 1.88
N PRO A 641 0.70 -17.59 0.92
CA PRO A 641 0.67 -19.03 1.12
C PRO A 641 1.94 -19.57 1.81
N ALA A 642 2.29 -19.01 2.97
CA ALA A 642 3.47 -19.37 3.75
C ALA A 642 3.31 -20.69 4.52
N CYS A 643 2.08 -21.16 4.75
CA CYS A 643 1.81 -22.51 5.25
C CYS A 643 0.64 -23.17 4.52
N ARG A 644 0.60 -24.51 4.58
CA ARG A 644 -0.53 -25.34 4.17
C ARG A 644 -1.05 -26.07 5.39
N PRO A 645 -2.37 -26.10 5.66
CA PRO A 645 -2.91 -26.83 6.79
C PRO A 645 -2.65 -28.34 6.64
N PRO A 646 -2.19 -29.04 7.70
CA PRO A 646 -2.10 -30.50 7.71
C PRO A 646 -3.46 -31.14 7.36
N GLY A 647 -3.42 -32.28 6.67
CA GLY A 647 -4.64 -33.00 6.27
C GLY A 647 -5.35 -32.49 5.01
N ALA A 648 -5.03 -31.30 4.49
CA ALA A 648 -5.67 -30.76 3.28
C ALA A 648 -5.34 -31.56 2.01
N SER A 649 -6.25 -32.45 1.60
CA SER A 649 -6.10 -33.26 0.38
C SER A 649 -6.26 -32.46 -0.91
N ALA A 650 -6.91 -31.30 -0.84
CA ALA A 650 -7.13 -30.39 -1.95
C ALA A 650 -6.83 -28.94 -1.48
N TYR A 651 -5.98 -28.23 -2.22
CA TYR A 651 -5.48 -26.91 -1.82
C TYR A 651 -5.29 -26.00 -3.03
N ILE A 652 -5.76 -24.75 -2.92
CA ILE A 652 -5.54 -23.65 -3.86
C ILE A 652 -4.83 -22.52 -3.11
N ALA A 653 -3.79 -21.95 -3.71
CA ALA A 653 -3.22 -20.67 -3.29
C ALA A 653 -3.38 -19.64 -4.41
N THR A 654 -4.02 -18.51 -4.09
CA THR A 654 -4.29 -17.43 -5.05
C THR A 654 -3.29 -16.28 -4.97
N SER A 655 -2.42 -16.27 -3.95
CA SER A 655 -1.38 -15.25 -3.73
C SER A 655 -1.93 -13.82 -3.60
N GLY A 656 -3.14 -13.66 -3.05
CA GLY A 656 -3.82 -12.37 -2.88
C GLY A 656 -5.35 -12.49 -2.99
N ALA A 657 -6.08 -11.62 -2.30
CA ALA A 657 -7.53 -11.77 -2.08
C ALA A 657 -8.41 -11.04 -3.11
N ALA A 658 -7.80 -10.50 -4.18
CA ALA A 658 -8.45 -9.80 -5.27
C ALA A 658 -9.67 -10.56 -5.83
N ARG A 659 -10.70 -9.83 -6.26
CA ARG A 659 -11.89 -10.44 -6.90
C ARG A 659 -11.49 -11.26 -8.14
N VAL A 660 -10.52 -10.79 -8.93
CA VAL A 660 -10.00 -11.54 -10.09
C VAL A 660 -9.26 -12.84 -9.70
N CYS A 661 -8.54 -12.85 -8.58
CA CYS A 661 -7.92 -14.05 -8.01
C CYS A 661 -8.99 -15.07 -7.55
N ALA A 662 -10.07 -14.58 -6.96
CA ALA A 662 -11.23 -15.41 -6.58
C ALA A 662 -11.95 -16.01 -7.80
N VAL A 663 -12.02 -15.28 -8.93
CA VAL A 663 -12.54 -15.80 -10.21
C VAL A 663 -11.65 -16.92 -10.75
N ALA A 664 -10.32 -16.73 -10.81
CA ALA A 664 -9.40 -17.78 -11.26
C ALA A 664 -9.49 -19.06 -10.40
N ALA A 665 -9.64 -18.92 -9.08
CA ALA A 665 -9.88 -20.05 -8.18
C ALA A 665 -11.22 -20.76 -8.47
N ALA A 666 -12.30 -20.01 -8.75
CA ALA A 666 -13.60 -20.59 -9.09
C ALA A 666 -13.58 -21.35 -10.42
N GLU A 667 -12.81 -20.91 -11.43
CA GLU A 667 -12.64 -21.63 -12.70
C GLU A 667 -11.99 -23.02 -12.52
N VAL A 668 -10.99 -23.16 -11.63
CA VAL A 668 -10.39 -24.48 -11.38
C VAL A 668 -11.25 -25.35 -10.46
N MET A 669 -12.06 -24.77 -9.57
CA MET A 669 -13.02 -25.53 -8.77
C MET A 669 -14.22 -26.02 -9.60
N ARG A 670 -14.69 -25.21 -10.55
CA ARG A 670 -15.80 -25.56 -11.47
C ARG A 670 -15.53 -24.99 -12.87
N PRO A 671 -15.14 -25.83 -13.86
CA PRO A 671 -14.62 -25.38 -15.15
C PRO A 671 -15.70 -24.81 -16.08
#